data_AF-A0A2V8NVA9-F1
#
_entry.id   AF-A0A2V8NVA9-F1
#
_cell.length_a   1.000
_cell.length_b   1.000
_cell.length_c   1.000
_cell.angle_alpha   90.00
_cell.angle_beta   90.00
_cell.angle_gamma   90.00
#
_symmetry.space_group_name_H-M   'P 1'
#
loop_
_entity.id
_entity.type
_entity.pdbx_description
1 polymer ?
#
loop_
_entity_poly.entity_id
_entity_poly.type
_entity_poly.pdbx_seq_one_letter_code
_entity_poly.pdbx_strand_id
1 'polypeptide(L)'
;METKNKQLDRRSFIKISALAGGGILIGFYTENGLLAQQRGAAPPVTPINPNTYIKVHPDNTFTIVAKNPETGQGIRNSLPTIVADEFDVDWKQVKIEQSDRDDKYARDMGAPAVGQREGGSTATPQNYQPMRNVGATARAMMVAAAASRWNVPAAELTTGSGVVTHTPSKRTATYASLAETALTMPVPELSTVKLKDPKDFKIIGKGTPGVDNFAIVTGKPSFSVDVHPPGMLFAVYEKCPVFGGKVMSANLDEIKKLPGVKHAFIVDASAPRPAPAPGAPPAGPNVNWASGVAIVADNWWLANNARKSLKVVWDEGPVASQSSAGYLAQGKQLASTQASQTPAGGGPRSAKDGDAEAAFKTAAKIVEAEYSFPLLSHAPLEPQNSTAHYKDGKLEIWSPSQTPEIFNAAVPAGIANSDVTFHLVRAGGGFGRRLYNEYDIEVSKIARLVSDERAKAGLPSVPVKLLWTREDDMRHDDYRPAGFHYFKAGLDASGKLIAFRDYVASHGGTSVIPANEFPRGHVANFWVSEGQITPYGIPTGALRAPGTNGVCFVMQSFIDEIALAAGKDPLQYRLDLLASPTAPVPAFTQVSFGAPFNAQRAIGVLETVRDMSDWKNRRDKLPKGTGLGVAFQFAHSGYV
;
A
#
# COMPACT_ATOMS: atom_id res chain seq x y z
N MET A 1 45.14 40.33 7.57
CA MET A 1 45.48 39.17 6.71
C MET A 1 45.23 37.92 7.52
N GLU A 2 44.10 37.27 7.29
CA GLU A 2 43.87 35.87 7.68
C GLU A 2 43.16 35.19 6.52
N THR A 3 43.90 34.35 5.81
CA THR A 3 43.44 33.52 4.70
C THR A 3 42.81 32.25 5.26
N LYS A 4 41.48 32.12 5.16
CA LYS A 4 40.81 30.83 5.37
C LYS A 4 40.89 29.99 4.09
N ASN A 5 41.82 29.03 4.08
CA ASN A 5 41.85 27.95 3.10
C ASN A 5 40.60 27.06 3.27
N LYS A 6 39.76 26.97 2.23
CA LYS A 6 38.76 25.90 2.11
C LYS A 6 39.45 24.65 1.56
N GLN A 7 39.78 23.71 2.43
CA GLN A 7 40.18 22.36 2.02
C GLN A 7 38.92 21.58 1.61
N LEU A 8 38.92 21.05 0.38
CA LEU A 8 37.98 20.03 -0.08
C LEU A 8 38.22 18.73 0.70
N ASP A 9 37.16 18.17 1.27
CA ASP A 9 37.21 16.91 2.03
C ASP A 9 37.41 15.70 1.09
N ARG A 10 38.23 14.74 1.54
CA ARG A 10 38.87 13.69 0.74
C ARG A 10 38.02 12.43 0.50
N ARG A 11 36.70 12.46 0.74
CA ARG A 11 35.84 11.24 0.77
C ARG A 11 34.76 11.13 -0.32
N SER A 12 34.85 11.93 -1.39
CA SER A 12 33.95 11.79 -2.56
C SER A 12 34.62 10.97 -3.66
N PHE A 13 34.16 9.73 -3.89
CA PHE A 13 34.59 8.92 -5.04
C PHE A 13 33.60 9.08 -6.20
N ILE A 14 34.06 9.59 -7.34
CA ILE A 14 33.28 9.75 -8.58
C ILE A 14 33.43 8.48 -9.43
N LYS A 15 32.31 7.87 -9.84
CA LYS A 15 32.30 6.87 -10.92
C LYS A 15 31.67 7.47 -12.17
N ILE A 16 32.38 7.37 -13.30
CA ILE A 16 31.88 7.68 -14.64
C ILE A 16 31.73 6.34 -15.37
N SER A 17 30.56 6.07 -15.93
CA SER A 17 30.35 4.91 -16.81
C SER A 17 29.56 5.38 -18.03
N ALA A 18 30.13 5.16 -19.21
CA ALA A 18 29.46 5.42 -20.48
C ALA A 18 28.51 4.25 -20.78
N LEU A 19 27.20 4.50 -20.81
CA LEU A 19 26.23 3.54 -21.31
C LEU A 19 26.27 3.57 -22.85
N ALA A 20 26.29 2.39 -23.46
CA ALA A 20 26.12 2.23 -24.91
C ALA A 20 24.74 2.78 -25.31
N GLY A 21 24.71 4.06 -25.70
CA GLY A 21 23.47 4.84 -25.88
C GLY A 21 23.62 6.35 -25.67
N GLY A 22 24.79 6.86 -25.27
CA GLY A 22 25.10 8.30 -25.27
C GLY A 22 24.67 9.07 -24.02
N GLY A 23 24.27 8.40 -22.95
CA GLY A 23 24.01 9.02 -21.64
C GLY A 23 25.21 8.92 -20.70
N ILE A 24 25.60 10.04 -20.09
CA ILE A 24 26.58 10.09 -18.99
C ILE A 24 25.81 10.08 -17.66
N LEU A 25 26.14 9.17 -16.75
CA LEU A 25 25.60 9.12 -15.39
C LEU A 25 26.74 9.39 -14.40
N ILE A 26 26.62 10.46 -13.61
CA ILE A 26 27.58 10.83 -12.55
C ILE A 26 26.87 10.67 -11.21
N GLY A 27 27.33 9.71 -10.39
CA GLY A 27 26.81 9.50 -9.04
C GLY A 27 27.82 9.93 -7.97
N PHE A 28 27.35 10.58 -6.90
CA PHE A 28 28.11 10.83 -5.68
C PHE A 28 27.70 9.81 -4.60
N TYR A 29 28.68 9.18 -3.95
CA TYR A 29 28.46 8.31 -2.79
C TYR A 29 28.67 9.09 -1.48
N THR A 30 27.78 8.92 -0.51
CA THR A 30 28.03 9.21 0.91
C THR A 30 27.77 7.94 1.72
N GLU A 31 28.67 7.59 2.65
CA GLU A 31 28.60 6.36 3.44
C GLU A 31 27.49 6.40 4.52
N ASN A 32 26.97 5.21 4.83
CA ASN A 32 25.83 4.94 5.71
C ASN A 32 26.15 5.06 7.21
N GLY A 33 25.21 5.58 7.98
CA GLY A 33 25.16 5.50 9.44
C GLY A 33 23.76 5.15 9.94
N LEU A 34 23.67 4.07 10.72
CA LEU A 34 22.50 3.54 11.44
C LEU A 34 21.68 4.62 12.14
N LEU A 35 20.35 4.60 12.04
CA LEU A 35 19.49 5.22 13.06
C LEU A 35 18.20 4.43 13.33
N ALA A 36 18.09 4.05 14.60
CA ALA A 36 16.89 3.59 15.27
C ALA A 36 15.87 4.71 15.47
N GLN A 37 14.64 4.31 15.78
CA GLN A 37 13.45 5.12 16.07
C GLN A 37 13.69 6.39 16.89
N GLN A 38 13.15 7.51 16.41
CA GLN A 38 12.39 8.45 17.23
C GLN A 38 11.44 9.27 16.34
N ARG A 39 10.13 9.07 16.49
CA ARG A 39 9.10 9.99 15.97
C ARG A 39 9.11 11.22 16.86
N GLY A 40 9.71 12.32 16.41
CA GLY A 40 9.75 13.56 17.21
C GLY A 40 10.36 14.79 16.54
N ALA A 41 11.15 14.65 15.48
CA ALA A 41 11.67 15.78 14.72
C ALA A 41 11.43 15.59 13.22
N ALA A 42 11.03 16.65 12.52
CA ALA A 42 11.05 16.67 11.06
C ALA A 42 12.50 16.42 10.62
N PRO A 43 12.77 15.40 9.80
CA PRO A 43 14.11 15.13 9.32
C PRO A 43 14.67 16.36 8.59
N PRO A 44 15.98 16.64 8.68
CA PRO A 44 16.58 17.70 7.89
C PRO A 44 16.26 17.47 6.41
N VAL A 45 15.76 18.52 5.75
CA VAL A 45 15.42 18.49 4.32
C VAL A 45 16.71 18.24 3.55
N THR A 46 16.91 17.01 3.09
CA THR A 46 18.01 16.71 2.18
C THR A 46 17.69 17.40 0.84
N PRO A 47 18.63 18.13 0.22
CA PRO A 47 18.40 18.72 -1.09
C PRO A 47 17.97 17.63 -2.07
N ILE A 48 16.76 17.76 -2.63
CA ILE A 48 16.28 16.84 -3.67
C ILE A 48 17.12 17.10 -4.92
N ASN A 49 17.90 16.11 -5.35
CA ASN A 49 18.64 16.20 -6.60
C ASN A 49 17.71 15.80 -7.77
N PRO A 50 17.31 16.73 -8.66
CA PRO A 50 16.37 16.40 -9.73
C PRO A 50 16.91 15.38 -10.73
N ASN A 51 18.24 15.23 -10.83
CA ASN A 51 18.88 14.26 -11.72
C ASN A 51 18.61 12.80 -11.30
N THR A 52 18.17 12.56 -10.05
CA THR A 52 17.69 11.25 -9.60
C THR A 52 16.38 10.86 -10.28
N TYR A 53 15.60 11.85 -10.74
CA TYR A 53 14.23 11.67 -11.21
C TYR A 53 14.01 12.03 -12.67
N ILE A 54 14.83 12.92 -13.24
CA ILE A 54 14.65 13.46 -14.58
C ILE A 54 15.92 13.20 -15.39
N LYS A 55 15.75 12.66 -16.60
CA LYS A 55 16.78 12.64 -17.65
C LYS A 55 16.32 13.54 -18.79
N VAL A 56 17.16 14.48 -19.21
CA VAL A 56 16.94 15.32 -20.38
C VAL A 56 17.70 14.73 -21.56
N HIS A 57 17.01 14.43 -22.66
CA HIS A 57 17.62 13.83 -23.85
C HIS A 57 18.04 14.91 -24.86
N PRO A 58 19.02 14.62 -25.75
CA PRO A 58 19.49 15.60 -26.75
C PRO A 58 18.41 16.11 -27.71
N ASP A 59 17.36 15.32 -27.95
CA ASP A 59 16.21 15.67 -28.80
C ASP A 59 15.12 16.49 -28.07
N ASN A 60 15.41 16.94 -26.84
CA ASN A 60 14.49 17.65 -25.95
C ASN A 60 13.23 16.84 -25.57
N THR A 61 13.35 15.52 -25.56
CA THR A 61 12.46 14.63 -24.81
C THR A 61 12.99 14.40 -23.40
N PHE A 62 12.14 13.86 -22.52
CA PHE A 62 12.44 13.72 -21.10
C PHE A 62 12.07 12.34 -20.60
N THR A 63 12.94 11.69 -19.84
CA THR A 63 12.54 10.55 -19.01
C THR A 63 12.25 11.02 -17.60
N ILE A 64 11.09 10.67 -17.06
CA ILE A 64 10.78 10.86 -15.64
C ILE A 64 10.66 9.49 -14.97
N VAL A 65 11.35 9.34 -13.84
CA VAL A 65 11.39 8.10 -13.09
C VAL A 65 10.11 7.94 -12.25
N ALA A 66 9.43 6.82 -12.43
CA ALA A 66 8.41 6.34 -11.52
C ALA A 66 9.07 5.51 -10.41
N LYS A 67 9.22 6.11 -9.23
CA LYS A 67 9.92 5.45 -8.12
C LYS A 67 9.04 4.46 -7.34
N ASN A 68 7.74 4.71 -7.23
CA ASN A 68 6.86 3.88 -6.41
C ASN A 68 6.42 2.62 -7.19
N PRO A 69 6.06 1.54 -6.47
CA PRO A 69 5.34 0.42 -7.04
C PRO A 69 4.01 0.85 -7.69
N GLU A 70 3.53 0.02 -8.63
CA GLU A 70 2.30 0.25 -9.38
C GLU A 70 1.43 -1.00 -9.37
N THR A 71 0.32 -0.94 -8.63
CA THR A 71 -0.64 -2.05 -8.50
C THR A 71 -2.05 -1.73 -9.03
N GLY A 72 -2.20 -0.64 -9.81
CA GLY A 72 -3.45 -0.20 -10.41
C GLY A 72 -3.96 1.16 -9.93
N GLN A 73 -3.23 1.85 -9.03
CA GLN A 73 -3.58 3.21 -8.58
C GLN A 73 -3.20 4.31 -9.60
N GLY A 74 -2.37 3.99 -10.59
CA GLY A 74 -1.89 4.98 -11.55
C GLY A 74 -0.80 5.89 -11.00
N ILE A 75 -0.04 5.44 -10.01
CA ILE A 75 1.09 6.15 -9.39
C ILE A 75 2.26 6.30 -10.37
N ARG A 76 2.45 5.32 -11.27
CA ARG A 76 3.41 5.42 -12.38
C ARG A 76 3.07 6.55 -13.36
N ASN A 77 1.83 7.06 -13.32
CA ASN A 77 1.38 8.19 -14.13
C ASN A 77 1.31 9.49 -13.32
N SER A 78 0.67 9.45 -12.15
CA SER A 78 0.32 10.64 -11.37
C SER A 78 1.53 11.32 -10.73
N LEU A 79 2.51 10.58 -10.18
CA LEU A 79 3.71 11.19 -9.60
C LEU A 79 4.59 11.84 -10.68
N PRO A 80 4.89 11.18 -11.81
CA PRO A 80 5.62 11.84 -12.90
C PRO A 80 4.86 13.02 -13.52
N THR A 81 3.53 12.99 -13.56
CA THR A 81 2.71 14.13 -14.02
C THR A 81 2.97 15.37 -13.16
N ILE A 82 3.09 15.21 -11.84
CA ILE A 82 3.39 16.32 -10.93
C ILE A 82 4.77 16.91 -11.23
N VAL A 83 5.77 16.04 -11.45
CA VAL A 83 7.12 16.45 -11.83
C VAL A 83 7.11 17.17 -13.17
N ALA A 84 6.44 16.63 -14.20
CA ALA A 84 6.38 17.21 -15.54
C ALA A 84 5.72 18.59 -15.57
N ASP A 85 4.64 18.77 -14.81
CA ASP A 85 3.94 20.07 -14.76
C ASP A 85 4.84 21.13 -14.12
N GLU A 86 5.49 20.81 -12.99
CA GLU A 86 6.45 21.73 -12.37
C GLU A 86 7.74 21.88 -13.18
N PHE A 87 8.18 20.86 -13.90
CA PHE A 87 9.31 21.01 -14.82
C PHE A 87 8.93 21.85 -16.06
N ASP A 88 7.64 22.07 -16.29
CA ASP A 88 7.08 22.87 -17.39
C ASP A 88 7.43 22.32 -18.78
N VAL A 89 7.34 20.99 -18.91
CA VAL A 89 7.50 20.23 -20.15
C VAL A 89 6.15 19.75 -20.69
N ASP A 90 6.05 19.51 -22.00
CA ASP A 90 4.84 18.92 -22.57
C ASP A 90 4.81 17.43 -22.22
N TRP A 91 3.66 16.92 -21.74
CA TRP A 91 3.49 15.50 -21.43
C TRP A 91 3.82 14.59 -22.61
N LYS A 92 3.58 15.05 -23.86
CA LYS A 92 3.93 14.30 -25.08
C LYS A 92 5.43 14.10 -25.28
N GLN A 93 6.27 14.90 -24.62
CA GLN A 93 7.74 14.79 -24.65
C GLN A 93 8.26 13.86 -23.55
N VAL A 94 7.38 13.36 -22.66
CA VAL A 94 7.78 12.60 -21.47
C VAL A 94 7.63 11.09 -21.70
N LYS A 95 8.68 10.35 -21.37
CA LYS A 95 8.68 8.89 -21.22
C LYS A 95 8.83 8.53 -19.75
N ILE A 96 8.09 7.52 -19.29
CA ILE A 96 8.19 7.02 -17.92
C ILE A 96 9.08 5.78 -17.84
N GLU A 97 10.01 5.79 -16.90
CA GLU A 97 10.89 4.66 -16.58
C GLU A 97 10.62 4.22 -15.14
N GLN A 98 10.30 2.94 -14.93
CA GLN A 98 10.20 2.38 -13.59
C GLN A 98 11.60 2.24 -13.00
N SER A 99 11.81 2.69 -11.77
CA SER A 99 13.08 2.41 -11.09
C SER A 99 13.08 1.05 -10.43
N ASP A 100 14.28 0.50 -10.26
CA ASP A 100 14.54 -0.52 -9.26
C ASP A 100 14.37 0.04 -7.84
N ARG A 101 14.35 -0.84 -6.85
CA ARG A 101 14.38 -0.45 -5.44
C ARG A 101 15.75 0.14 -5.08
N ASP A 102 15.77 1.34 -4.51
CA ASP A 102 16.97 2.06 -4.10
C ASP A 102 16.68 3.00 -2.91
N ASP A 103 17.49 2.90 -1.86
CA ASP A 103 17.35 3.70 -0.64
C ASP A 103 17.48 5.22 -0.90
N LYS A 104 18.09 5.63 -2.04
CA LYS A 104 18.18 7.06 -2.40
C LYS A 104 16.81 7.74 -2.47
N TYR A 105 15.79 7.03 -2.92
CA TYR A 105 14.44 7.59 -3.05
C TYR A 105 13.79 7.87 -1.69
N ALA A 106 14.20 7.15 -0.64
CA ALA A 106 13.78 7.45 0.73
C ALA A 106 14.58 8.62 1.32
N ARG A 107 15.89 8.71 1.02
CA ARG A 107 16.77 9.79 1.48
C ARG A 107 16.39 11.14 0.88
N ASP A 108 16.24 11.21 -0.43
CA ASP A 108 15.93 12.45 -1.17
C ASP A 108 14.62 13.11 -0.69
N MET A 109 13.70 12.32 -0.16
CA MET A 109 12.35 12.76 0.22
C MET A 109 12.21 13.12 1.70
N GLY A 110 13.32 13.22 2.45
CA GLY A 110 13.31 13.65 3.85
C GLY A 110 12.92 12.54 4.84
N ALA A 111 13.46 11.32 4.66
CA ALA A 111 13.41 10.14 5.56
C ALA A 111 12.32 9.08 5.26
N PRO A 112 12.39 7.87 5.89
CA PRO A 112 11.97 6.59 5.28
C PRO A 112 10.46 6.42 5.07
N ALA A 113 9.62 7.31 5.58
CA ALA A 113 8.17 7.26 5.40
C ALA A 113 7.70 7.60 3.98
N VAL A 114 8.58 8.12 3.11
CA VAL A 114 8.27 8.56 1.72
C VAL A 114 9.05 7.74 0.66
N GLY A 115 9.57 6.58 1.05
CA GLY A 115 10.28 5.65 0.17
C GLY A 115 9.41 5.05 -0.95
N GLN A 116 9.90 3.98 -1.56
CA GLN A 116 9.21 3.30 -2.66
C GLN A 116 8.15 2.35 -2.12
N ARG A 117 6.99 2.89 -1.75
CA ARG A 117 5.89 2.15 -1.11
C ARG A 117 4.53 2.52 -1.69
N GLU A 118 3.63 1.56 -1.76
CA GLU A 118 2.23 1.78 -2.14
C GLU A 118 1.29 1.18 -1.07
N GLY A 119 0.82 1.97 -0.11
CA GLY A 119 -0.09 1.48 0.93
C GLY A 119 -0.66 2.58 1.81
N GLY A 120 -1.78 2.31 2.48
CA GLY A 120 -2.43 3.26 3.41
C GLY A 120 -2.93 4.55 2.75
N SER A 121 -3.13 4.55 1.43
CA SER A 121 -3.51 5.73 0.63
C SER A 121 -2.48 6.87 0.65
N THR A 122 -1.22 6.59 0.99
CA THR A 122 -0.23 7.63 1.29
C THR A 122 0.61 8.06 0.08
N ALA A 123 0.54 7.34 -1.04
CA ALA A 123 1.40 7.56 -2.20
C ALA A 123 1.34 9.01 -2.69
N THR A 124 0.21 9.52 -3.18
CA THR A 124 0.12 10.93 -3.61
C THR A 124 0.25 11.91 -2.45
N PRO A 125 -0.44 11.78 -1.29
CA PRO A 125 -0.35 12.77 -0.21
C PRO A 125 1.07 13.00 0.31
N GLN A 126 1.89 11.95 0.44
CA GLN A 126 3.27 12.08 0.90
C GLN A 126 4.23 12.54 -0.19
N ASN A 127 3.91 12.27 -1.46
CA ASN A 127 4.81 12.55 -2.58
C ASN A 127 4.44 13.82 -3.36
N TYR A 128 3.28 14.42 -3.14
CA TYR A 128 2.83 15.59 -3.89
C TYR A 128 3.82 16.75 -3.78
N GLN A 129 4.10 17.21 -2.56
CA GLN A 129 5.01 18.34 -2.35
C GLN A 129 6.45 18.02 -2.79
N PRO A 130 7.03 16.86 -2.44
CA PRO A 130 8.37 16.53 -2.93
C PRO A 130 8.48 16.40 -4.45
N MET A 131 7.50 15.78 -5.13
CA MET A 131 7.51 15.69 -6.60
C MET A 131 7.36 17.06 -7.26
N ARG A 132 6.61 17.99 -6.65
CA ARG A 132 6.57 19.38 -7.10
C ARG A 132 7.92 20.05 -6.98
N ASN A 133 8.62 19.83 -5.86
CA ASN A 133 9.96 20.35 -5.64
C ASN A 133 10.95 19.81 -6.68
N VAL A 134 10.91 18.50 -7.02
CA VAL A 134 11.74 17.92 -8.10
C VAL A 134 11.60 18.73 -9.40
N GLY A 135 10.36 18.89 -9.88
CA GLY A 135 10.11 19.56 -11.16
C GLY A 135 10.49 21.04 -11.14
N ALA A 136 10.14 21.74 -10.06
CA ALA A 136 10.41 23.18 -9.95
C ALA A 136 11.90 23.49 -9.80
N THR A 137 12.64 22.65 -9.07
CA THR A 137 14.11 22.78 -8.96
C THR A 137 14.77 22.53 -10.30
N ALA A 138 14.36 21.50 -11.04
CA ALA A 138 14.86 21.25 -12.38
C ALA A 138 14.58 22.43 -13.33
N ARG A 139 13.37 23.00 -13.29
CA ARG A 139 13.01 24.19 -14.06
C ARG A 139 13.91 25.38 -13.70
N ALA A 140 14.15 25.60 -12.41
CA ALA A 140 15.02 26.68 -11.92
C ALA A 140 16.48 26.50 -12.41
N MET A 141 16.99 25.27 -12.46
CA MET A 141 18.31 24.98 -13.02
C MET A 141 18.39 25.33 -14.52
N MET A 142 17.35 25.04 -15.31
CA MET A 142 17.30 25.42 -16.73
C MET A 142 17.25 26.94 -16.91
N VAL A 143 16.46 27.64 -16.09
CA VAL A 143 16.41 29.11 -16.09
C VAL A 143 17.77 29.71 -15.72
N ALA A 144 18.43 29.17 -14.69
CA ALA A 144 19.75 29.63 -14.26
C ALA A 144 20.82 29.43 -15.34
N ALA A 145 20.81 28.27 -16.01
CA ALA A 145 21.71 27.99 -17.13
C ALA A 145 21.48 28.95 -18.31
N ALA A 146 20.22 29.23 -18.66
CA ALA A 146 19.90 30.22 -19.71
C ALA A 146 20.30 31.65 -19.32
N ALA A 147 20.03 32.05 -18.08
CA ALA A 147 20.41 33.36 -17.54
C ALA A 147 21.93 33.56 -17.62
N SER A 148 22.69 32.54 -17.21
CA SER A 148 24.15 32.54 -17.32
C SER A 148 24.62 32.60 -18.77
N ARG A 149 24.08 31.73 -19.65
CA ARG A 149 24.44 31.67 -21.07
C ARG A 149 24.16 32.98 -21.82
N TRP A 150 23.08 33.67 -21.47
CA TRP A 150 22.66 34.90 -22.15
C TRP A 150 23.07 36.17 -21.44
N ASN A 151 23.65 36.07 -20.24
CA ASN A 151 23.99 37.17 -19.35
C ASN A 151 22.79 38.12 -19.11
N VAL A 152 21.64 37.56 -18.72
CA VAL A 152 20.40 38.30 -18.46
C VAL A 152 19.81 37.95 -17.08
N PRO A 153 19.02 38.84 -16.46
CA PRO A 153 18.32 38.53 -15.21
C PRO A 153 17.35 37.35 -15.38
N ALA A 154 17.34 36.42 -14.42
CA ALA A 154 16.42 35.27 -14.43
C ALA A 154 14.93 35.68 -14.46
N ALA A 155 14.60 36.86 -13.93
CA ALA A 155 13.24 37.41 -13.95
C ALA A 155 12.73 37.76 -15.35
N GLU A 156 13.61 37.90 -16.35
CA GLU A 156 13.25 38.16 -17.74
C GLU A 156 12.98 36.86 -18.53
N LEU A 157 13.21 35.71 -17.91
CA LEU A 157 13.07 34.38 -18.49
C LEU A 157 11.72 33.75 -18.12
N THR A 158 11.08 33.14 -19.11
CA THR A 158 9.87 32.32 -18.95
C THR A 158 10.12 30.92 -19.48
N THR A 159 9.29 29.96 -19.06
CA THR A 159 9.40 28.57 -19.50
C THR A 159 8.09 28.07 -20.10
N GLY A 160 8.20 27.02 -20.90
CA GLY A 160 7.06 26.25 -21.39
C GLY A 160 7.50 25.19 -22.39
N SER A 161 6.89 24.01 -22.31
CA SER A 161 7.14 22.87 -23.22
C SER A 161 8.63 22.53 -23.36
N GLY A 162 9.37 22.59 -22.25
CA GLY A 162 10.80 22.26 -22.23
C GLY A 162 11.69 23.28 -22.94
N VAL A 163 11.27 24.55 -22.98
CA VAL A 163 12.00 25.66 -23.57
C VAL A 163 12.07 26.82 -22.59
N VAL A 164 13.21 27.49 -22.50
CA VAL A 164 13.38 28.79 -21.85
C VAL A 164 13.29 29.88 -22.91
N THR A 165 12.49 30.92 -22.65
CA THR A 165 12.32 32.09 -23.52
C THR A 165 12.72 33.36 -22.78
N HIS A 166 13.61 34.15 -23.39
CA HIS A 166 13.92 35.50 -22.92
C HIS A 166 12.85 36.48 -23.44
N THR A 167 12.03 36.99 -22.54
CA THR A 167 10.81 37.75 -22.89
C THR A 167 11.10 39.03 -23.69
N PRO A 168 12.11 39.85 -23.35
CA PRO A 168 12.43 41.07 -24.08
C PRO A 168 12.96 40.80 -25.49
N SER A 169 13.90 39.87 -25.64
CA SER A 169 14.60 39.65 -26.92
C SER A 169 14.03 38.50 -27.77
N LYS A 170 13.05 37.75 -27.25
CA LYS A 170 12.45 36.55 -27.87
C LYS A 170 13.43 35.42 -28.21
N ARG A 171 14.63 35.44 -27.64
CA ARG A 171 15.59 34.31 -27.77
C ARG A 171 15.06 33.10 -27.01
N THR A 172 15.26 31.92 -27.57
CA THR A 172 14.83 30.64 -26.98
C THR A 172 15.98 29.66 -26.87
N ALA A 173 15.96 28.81 -25.85
CA ALA A 173 16.83 27.66 -25.73
C ALA A 173 16.02 26.46 -25.24
N THR A 174 16.21 25.31 -25.87
CA THR A 174 15.63 24.05 -25.38
C THR A 174 16.31 23.65 -24.08
N TYR A 175 15.60 22.94 -23.21
CA TYR A 175 16.20 22.39 -21.98
C TYR A 175 17.38 21.47 -22.30
N ALA A 176 17.28 20.67 -23.36
CA ALA A 176 18.39 19.88 -23.88
C ALA A 176 19.66 20.70 -24.14
N SER A 177 19.52 21.86 -24.80
CA SER A 177 20.66 22.74 -25.09
C SER A 177 21.25 23.46 -23.88
N LEU A 178 20.59 23.37 -22.72
CA LEU A 178 21.00 23.97 -21.45
C LEU A 178 21.46 22.91 -20.43
N ALA A 179 21.19 21.64 -20.69
CA ALA A 179 21.36 20.56 -19.72
C ALA A 179 22.81 20.41 -19.26
N GLU A 180 23.78 20.42 -20.17
CA GLU A 180 25.21 20.32 -19.82
C GLU A 180 25.65 21.47 -18.91
N THR A 181 25.25 22.71 -19.22
CA THR A 181 25.52 23.87 -18.37
C THR A 181 24.85 23.72 -17.01
N ALA A 182 23.56 23.35 -16.98
CA ALA A 182 22.80 23.17 -15.75
C ALA A 182 23.42 22.11 -14.82
N LEU A 183 24.02 21.04 -15.35
CA LEU A 183 24.69 20.00 -14.56
C LEU A 183 25.96 20.48 -13.86
N THR A 184 26.60 21.55 -14.36
CA THR A 184 27.80 22.13 -13.73
C THR A 184 27.47 23.16 -12.64
N MET A 185 26.20 23.55 -12.53
CA MET A 185 25.73 24.54 -11.56
C MET A 185 25.32 23.88 -10.24
N PRO A 186 25.45 24.58 -9.10
CA PRO A 186 24.92 24.08 -7.84
C PRO A 186 23.40 23.93 -7.91
N VAL A 187 22.86 22.87 -7.30
CA VAL A 187 21.41 22.69 -7.15
C VAL A 187 20.88 23.84 -6.28
N PRO A 188 19.85 24.58 -6.73
CA PRO A 188 19.27 25.67 -5.93
C PRO A 188 18.74 25.20 -4.58
N GLU A 189 18.92 26.01 -3.55
CA GLU A 189 18.31 25.78 -2.23
C GLU A 189 16.79 25.76 -2.36
N LEU A 190 16.13 24.74 -1.79
CA LEU A 190 14.68 24.53 -1.96
C LEU A 190 13.84 25.73 -1.51
N SER A 191 14.29 26.47 -0.50
CA SER A 191 13.62 27.70 -0.02
C SER A 191 13.61 28.84 -1.04
N THR A 192 14.48 28.79 -2.05
CA THR A 192 14.57 29.78 -3.14
C THR A 192 13.80 29.36 -4.39
N VAL A 193 13.38 28.09 -4.47
CA VAL A 193 12.67 27.54 -5.62
C VAL A 193 11.19 27.92 -5.56
N LYS A 194 10.75 28.69 -6.56
CA LYS A 194 9.33 29.06 -6.70
C LYS A 194 8.55 27.95 -7.37
N LEU A 195 7.51 27.44 -6.72
CA LEU A 195 6.53 26.50 -7.28
C LEU A 195 5.50 27.24 -8.15
N LYS A 196 4.84 26.51 -9.07
CA LYS A 196 3.70 27.05 -9.82
C LYS A 196 2.52 27.37 -8.90
N ASP A 197 1.69 28.33 -9.27
CA ASP A 197 0.35 28.46 -8.69
C ASP A 197 -0.52 27.32 -9.26
N PRO A 198 -1.39 26.67 -8.47
CA PRO A 198 -2.31 25.66 -8.99
C PRO A 198 -3.14 26.10 -10.21
N LYS A 199 -3.45 27.39 -10.36
CA LYS A 199 -4.15 27.91 -11.54
C LYS A 199 -3.31 27.84 -12.83
N ASP A 200 -1.98 27.77 -12.69
CA ASP A 200 -1.02 27.72 -13.80
C ASP A 200 -0.65 26.28 -14.19
N PHE A 201 -1.24 25.28 -13.53
CA PHE A 201 -1.04 23.87 -13.87
C PHE A 201 -1.54 23.55 -15.27
N LYS A 202 -0.69 22.89 -16.05
CA LYS A 202 -1.00 22.51 -17.44
C LYS A 202 -1.44 21.06 -17.56
N ILE A 203 -1.07 20.20 -16.61
CA ILE A 203 -1.28 18.75 -16.60
C ILE A 203 -2.02 18.31 -15.32
N ILE A 204 -1.61 18.78 -14.14
CA ILE A 204 -2.25 18.45 -12.86
C ILE A 204 -3.70 18.93 -12.87
N GLY A 205 -4.62 18.07 -12.42
CA GLY A 205 -6.07 18.37 -12.40
C GLY A 205 -6.78 18.16 -13.74
N LYS A 206 -6.08 17.71 -14.79
CA LYS A 206 -6.66 17.38 -16.10
C LYS A 206 -6.65 15.87 -16.34
N GLY A 207 -7.54 15.40 -17.20
CA GLY A 207 -7.60 14.00 -17.62
C GLY A 207 -6.42 13.65 -18.53
N THR A 208 -5.47 12.88 -18.00
CA THR A 208 -4.29 12.40 -18.74
C THR A 208 -4.37 10.88 -18.89
N PRO A 209 -4.30 10.31 -20.11
CA PRO A 209 -4.26 8.87 -20.30
C PRO A 209 -3.06 8.24 -19.57
N GLY A 210 -3.28 7.07 -18.97
CA GLY A 210 -2.22 6.34 -18.27
C GLY A 210 -1.16 5.83 -19.24
N VAL A 211 0.11 5.99 -18.88
CA VAL A 211 1.27 5.58 -19.70
C VAL A 211 1.30 4.09 -20.04
N ASP A 212 0.71 3.25 -19.18
CA ASP A 212 0.66 1.79 -19.38
C ASP A 212 -0.61 1.35 -20.13
N ASN A 213 -1.61 2.22 -20.32
CA ASN A 213 -2.93 1.83 -20.82
C ASN A 213 -2.85 1.13 -22.18
N PHE A 214 -2.08 1.68 -23.13
CA PHE A 214 -1.93 1.07 -24.45
C PHE A 214 -1.30 -0.32 -24.37
N ALA A 215 -0.26 -0.50 -23.55
CA ALA A 215 0.38 -1.80 -23.36
C ALA A 215 -0.60 -2.83 -22.79
N ILE A 216 -1.39 -2.43 -21.79
CA ILE A 216 -2.40 -3.28 -21.15
C ILE A 216 -3.48 -3.71 -22.15
N VAL A 217 -4.11 -2.76 -22.86
CA VAL A 217 -5.23 -3.09 -23.76
C VAL A 217 -4.80 -3.83 -25.03
N THR A 218 -3.50 -3.82 -25.36
CA THR A 218 -2.93 -4.58 -26.48
C THR A 218 -2.27 -5.89 -26.05
N GLY A 219 -2.33 -6.25 -24.77
CA GLY A 219 -1.77 -7.50 -24.25
C GLY A 219 -0.24 -7.56 -24.26
N LYS A 220 0.44 -6.41 -24.22
CA LYS A 220 1.90 -6.38 -24.12
C LYS A 220 2.33 -6.82 -22.71
N PRO A 221 3.36 -7.68 -22.58
CA PRO A 221 3.97 -8.06 -21.31
C PRO A 221 4.23 -6.85 -20.42
N SER A 222 3.59 -6.82 -19.26
CA SER A 222 3.66 -5.68 -18.33
C SER A 222 3.71 -6.11 -16.87
N PHE A 223 3.30 -7.34 -16.55
CA PHE A 223 3.12 -7.82 -15.19
C PHE A 223 4.27 -8.73 -14.76
N SER A 224 4.41 -8.96 -13.44
CA SER A 224 5.47 -9.84 -12.91
C SER A 224 5.36 -11.26 -13.47
N VAL A 225 4.14 -11.75 -13.69
CA VAL A 225 3.92 -13.06 -14.30
C VAL A 225 4.46 -13.16 -15.73
N ASP A 226 4.68 -12.03 -16.43
CA ASP A 226 5.23 -12.01 -17.78
C ASP A 226 6.77 -12.07 -17.83
N VAL A 227 7.46 -11.90 -16.69
CA VAL A 227 8.92 -11.88 -16.61
C VAL A 227 9.51 -13.22 -17.04
N HIS A 228 10.33 -13.26 -18.10
CA HIS A 228 10.84 -14.53 -18.64
C HIS A 228 12.32 -14.42 -19.04
N PRO A 229 13.25 -14.38 -18.07
CA PRO A 229 14.67 -14.33 -18.38
C PRO A 229 15.12 -15.68 -19.00
N PRO A 230 16.18 -15.68 -19.84
CA PRO A 230 16.63 -16.89 -20.51
C PRO A 230 17.00 -18.03 -19.56
N GLY A 231 16.61 -19.26 -19.91
CA GLY A 231 16.95 -20.46 -19.14
C GLY A 231 16.20 -20.61 -17.81
N MET A 232 15.18 -19.78 -17.55
CA MET A 232 14.38 -19.80 -16.33
C MET A 232 13.65 -21.15 -16.13
N LEU A 233 13.62 -21.62 -14.89
CA LEU A 233 12.79 -22.74 -14.43
C LEU A 233 11.54 -22.23 -13.70
N PHE A 234 10.54 -23.09 -13.57
CA PHE A 234 9.26 -22.75 -12.94
C PHE A 234 9.02 -23.59 -11.68
N ALA A 235 8.65 -22.92 -10.60
CA ALA A 235 8.36 -23.51 -9.32
C ALA A 235 6.87 -23.45 -8.98
N VAL A 236 6.36 -24.53 -8.40
CA VAL A 236 5.14 -24.54 -7.59
C VAL A 236 5.51 -24.89 -6.15
N TYR A 237 4.70 -24.44 -5.18
CA TYR A 237 4.98 -24.63 -3.76
C TYR A 237 3.74 -25.14 -3.03
N GLU A 238 3.75 -26.44 -2.67
CA GLU A 238 2.71 -27.06 -1.84
C GLU A 238 3.00 -26.76 -0.37
N LYS A 239 2.19 -25.92 0.25
CA LYS A 239 2.30 -25.57 1.66
C LYS A 239 1.43 -26.49 2.51
N CYS A 240 1.70 -26.52 3.81
CA CYS A 240 0.82 -27.22 4.72
C CYS A 240 -0.61 -26.66 4.61
N PRO A 241 -1.64 -27.53 4.47
CA PRO A 241 -3.04 -27.10 4.40
C PRO A 241 -3.52 -26.34 5.63
N VAL A 242 -2.81 -26.47 6.76
CA VAL A 242 -3.05 -25.82 8.05
C VAL A 242 -1.91 -24.85 8.35
N PHE A 243 -2.25 -23.62 8.73
CA PHE A 243 -1.25 -22.58 9.00
C PHE A 243 -0.31 -22.96 10.14
N GLY A 244 0.99 -22.74 9.94
CA GLY A 244 2.01 -23.09 10.94
C GLY A 244 2.31 -24.59 11.07
N GLY A 245 1.66 -25.45 10.30
CA GLY A 245 2.02 -26.86 10.20
C GLY A 245 3.36 -27.08 9.50
N LYS A 246 3.87 -28.31 9.58
CA LYS A 246 5.22 -28.71 9.12
C LYS A 246 5.16 -29.91 8.18
N VAL A 247 6.13 -29.99 7.28
CA VAL A 247 6.40 -31.22 6.54
C VAL A 247 7.15 -32.21 7.42
N MET A 248 6.61 -33.41 7.61
CA MET A 248 7.33 -34.52 8.26
C MET A 248 8.11 -35.34 7.23
N SER A 249 7.50 -35.63 6.10
CA SER A 249 8.13 -36.34 4.98
C SER A 249 7.36 -36.12 3.68
N ALA A 250 8.03 -36.35 2.54
CA ALA A 250 7.43 -36.30 1.21
C ALA A 250 8.11 -37.29 0.25
N ASN A 251 7.39 -37.76 -0.77
CA ASN A 251 7.90 -38.69 -1.80
C ASN A 251 8.80 -38.01 -2.87
N LEU A 252 9.80 -37.22 -2.45
CA LEU A 252 10.60 -36.38 -3.35
C LEU A 252 11.31 -37.16 -4.47
N ASP A 253 11.83 -38.35 -4.19
CA ASP A 253 12.56 -39.16 -5.18
C ASP A 253 11.66 -39.65 -6.32
N GLU A 254 10.38 -39.89 -6.05
CA GLU A 254 9.39 -40.22 -7.07
C GLU A 254 9.06 -39.00 -7.91
N ILE A 255 8.88 -37.84 -7.26
CA ILE A 255 8.57 -36.57 -7.92
C ILE A 255 9.70 -36.13 -8.85
N LYS A 256 10.96 -36.26 -8.41
CA LYS A 256 12.14 -35.93 -9.23
C LYS A 256 12.27 -36.79 -10.50
N LYS A 257 11.63 -37.97 -10.57
CA LYS A 257 11.63 -38.84 -11.75
C LYS A 257 10.54 -38.47 -12.77
N LEU A 258 9.61 -37.58 -12.41
CA LEU A 258 8.54 -37.18 -13.33
C LEU A 258 9.08 -36.32 -14.48
N PRO A 259 8.47 -36.40 -15.68
CA PRO A 259 8.95 -35.68 -16.85
C PRO A 259 9.14 -34.18 -16.62
N GLY A 260 10.34 -33.68 -16.93
CA GLY A 260 10.70 -32.26 -16.86
C GLY A 260 10.86 -31.66 -15.46
N VAL A 261 10.63 -32.44 -14.40
CA VAL A 261 11.00 -32.03 -13.03
C VAL A 261 12.52 -32.05 -12.91
N LYS A 262 13.09 -30.94 -12.43
CA LYS A 262 14.55 -30.80 -12.22
C LYS A 262 14.92 -30.87 -10.75
N HIS A 263 14.08 -30.30 -9.90
CA HIS A 263 14.34 -30.20 -8.48
C HIS A 263 13.04 -30.41 -7.68
N ALA A 264 13.18 -30.98 -6.50
CA ALA A 264 12.12 -31.07 -5.50
C ALA A 264 12.74 -30.98 -4.11
N PHE A 265 12.20 -30.11 -3.26
CA PHE A 265 12.76 -29.82 -1.95
C PHE A 265 11.65 -29.78 -0.89
N ILE A 266 11.91 -30.38 0.27
CA ILE A 266 11.25 -29.94 1.50
C ILE A 266 11.88 -28.60 1.89
N VAL A 267 11.03 -27.62 2.14
CA VAL A 267 11.40 -26.30 2.64
C VAL A 267 10.80 -26.18 4.04
N ASP A 268 11.63 -26.30 5.06
CA ASP A 268 11.22 -26.08 6.44
C ASP A 268 10.89 -24.61 6.64
N ALA A 269 9.84 -24.32 7.41
CA ALA A 269 9.54 -22.95 7.80
C ALA A 269 10.76 -22.31 8.47
N SER A 270 10.97 -21.02 8.27
CA SER A 270 11.94 -20.27 9.05
C SER A 270 11.66 -20.46 10.55
N ALA A 271 12.68 -20.40 11.40
CA ALA A 271 12.52 -20.48 12.85
C ALA A 271 11.34 -19.60 13.31
N PRO A 272 10.47 -20.09 14.23
CA PRO A 272 9.35 -19.31 14.69
C PRO A 272 9.84 -17.95 15.15
N ARG A 273 9.13 -16.88 14.77
CA ARG A 273 9.25 -15.63 15.51
C ARG A 273 9.00 -15.98 16.98
N PRO A 274 9.78 -15.49 17.95
CA PRO A 274 9.50 -15.72 19.36
C PRO A 274 8.01 -15.52 19.61
N ALA A 275 7.40 -16.43 20.38
CA ALA A 275 6.00 -16.29 20.76
C ALA A 275 5.80 -14.84 21.24
N PRO A 276 4.78 -14.12 20.74
CA PRO A 276 4.48 -12.80 21.27
C PRO A 276 4.37 -12.94 22.81
N ALA A 277 5.03 -12.07 23.57
CA ALA A 277 4.91 -12.05 25.04
C ALA A 277 3.41 -12.03 25.45
N PRO A 278 3.03 -12.47 26.67
CA PRO A 278 1.64 -12.32 27.12
C PRO A 278 1.12 -10.90 26.90
N GLY A 279 0.06 -10.75 26.09
CA GLY A 279 -0.49 -9.44 25.68
C GLY A 279 0.09 -8.82 24.40
N ALA A 280 1.04 -9.47 23.73
CA ALA A 280 1.57 -9.00 22.45
C ALA A 280 0.61 -9.33 21.29
N PRO A 281 0.57 -8.48 20.25
CA PRO A 281 -0.38 -8.59 19.16
C PRO A 281 -0.25 -9.94 18.43
N PRO A 282 -1.36 -10.51 17.98
CA PRO A 282 -1.37 -11.84 17.41
C PRO A 282 -0.79 -11.87 15.97
N ALA A 283 -0.76 -13.06 15.37
CA ALA A 283 -0.05 -13.39 14.13
C ALA A 283 -0.08 -12.24 13.12
N GLY A 284 1.09 -11.63 12.93
CA GLY A 284 1.28 -10.67 11.86
C GLY A 284 1.10 -11.32 10.49
N PRO A 285 1.16 -10.53 9.41
CA PRO A 285 1.17 -11.06 8.05
C PRO A 285 2.19 -12.19 7.89
N ASN A 286 2.03 -13.03 6.86
CA ASN A 286 3.04 -14.00 6.46
C ASN A 286 4.33 -13.26 6.06
N VAL A 287 5.18 -12.96 7.04
CA VAL A 287 6.47 -12.28 6.85
C VAL A 287 7.63 -13.27 6.75
N ASN A 288 7.30 -14.56 6.77
CA ASN A 288 8.17 -15.71 6.73
C ASN A 288 7.62 -16.70 5.69
N TRP A 289 8.46 -17.63 5.22
CA TRP A 289 7.98 -18.71 4.37
C TRP A 289 7.37 -19.84 5.22
N ALA A 290 6.22 -20.34 4.78
CA ALA A 290 5.57 -21.50 5.39
C ALA A 290 6.41 -22.76 5.13
N SER A 291 6.20 -23.83 5.92
CA SER A 291 6.75 -25.14 5.59
C SER A 291 6.00 -25.74 4.40
N GLY A 292 6.72 -26.38 3.48
CA GLY A 292 6.12 -26.95 2.29
C GLY A 292 7.10 -27.73 1.42
N VAL A 293 6.62 -28.16 0.26
CA VAL A 293 7.40 -28.84 -0.77
C VAL A 293 7.42 -28.00 -2.04
N ALA A 294 8.61 -27.59 -2.46
CA ALA A 294 8.82 -26.90 -3.73
C ALA A 294 9.14 -27.91 -4.83
N ILE A 295 8.45 -27.81 -5.98
CA ILE A 295 8.72 -28.61 -7.19
C ILE A 295 9.11 -27.64 -8.30
N VAL A 296 10.28 -27.85 -8.91
CA VAL A 296 10.84 -26.98 -9.95
C VAL A 296 11.03 -27.77 -11.24
N ALA A 297 10.48 -27.25 -12.36
CA ALA A 297 10.46 -27.93 -13.64
C ALA A 297 10.75 -26.99 -14.83
N ASP A 298 10.87 -27.58 -16.03
CA ASP A 298 11.11 -26.87 -17.29
C ASP A 298 9.99 -25.89 -17.68
N ASN A 299 8.76 -26.14 -17.23
CA ASN A 299 7.64 -25.21 -17.36
C ASN A 299 6.65 -25.35 -16.19
N TRP A 300 5.80 -24.34 -15.99
CA TRP A 300 4.87 -24.31 -14.88
C TRP A 300 3.85 -25.46 -14.91
N TRP A 301 3.36 -25.84 -16.10
CA TRP A 301 2.39 -26.92 -16.23
C TRP A 301 2.94 -28.26 -15.75
N LEU A 302 4.21 -28.57 -16.07
CA LEU A 302 4.88 -29.78 -15.58
C LEU A 302 5.06 -29.77 -14.06
N ALA A 303 5.51 -28.64 -13.50
CA ALA A 303 5.64 -28.49 -12.04
C ALA A 303 4.29 -28.69 -11.34
N ASN A 304 3.24 -28.03 -11.82
CA ASN A 304 1.90 -28.11 -11.24
C ASN A 304 1.23 -29.49 -11.47
N ASN A 305 1.51 -30.16 -12.59
CA ASN A 305 0.99 -31.51 -12.81
C ASN A 305 1.71 -32.55 -11.94
N ALA A 306 3.03 -32.41 -11.74
CA ALA A 306 3.80 -33.24 -10.83
C ALA A 306 3.30 -33.13 -9.38
N ARG A 307 2.88 -31.92 -8.96
CA ARG A 307 2.26 -31.66 -7.66
C ARG A 307 1.06 -32.58 -7.35
N LYS A 308 0.29 -33.00 -8.35
CA LYS A 308 -0.84 -33.93 -8.15
C LYS A 308 -0.42 -35.33 -7.68
N SER A 309 0.83 -35.72 -7.91
CA SER A 309 1.40 -37.00 -7.46
C SER A 309 2.16 -36.88 -6.14
N LEU A 310 2.24 -35.66 -5.59
CA LEU A 310 2.94 -35.38 -4.34
C LEU A 310 2.15 -35.98 -3.17
N LYS A 311 2.86 -36.73 -2.34
CA LYS A 311 2.38 -37.27 -1.08
C LYS A 311 3.21 -36.65 0.03
N VAL A 312 2.56 -35.89 0.90
CA VAL A 312 3.19 -35.24 2.04
C VAL A 312 2.55 -35.75 3.32
N VAL A 313 3.38 -36.08 4.31
CA VAL A 313 2.92 -36.30 5.68
C VAL A 313 3.10 -34.98 6.42
N TRP A 314 1.99 -34.42 6.90
CA TRP A 314 1.97 -33.15 7.62
C TRP A 314 1.89 -33.37 9.13
N ASP A 315 2.59 -32.53 9.89
CA ASP A 315 2.20 -32.18 11.26
C ASP A 315 1.37 -30.88 11.16
N GLU A 316 0.05 -31.00 11.29
CA GLU A 316 -0.88 -29.88 11.11
C GLU A 316 -0.83 -28.87 12.27
N GLY A 317 -0.20 -29.22 13.39
CA GLY A 317 -0.02 -28.32 14.51
C GLY A 317 -1.32 -27.92 15.25
N PRO A 318 -1.23 -26.96 16.17
CA PRO A 318 -2.29 -26.68 17.15
C PRO A 318 -3.51 -25.94 16.59
N VAL A 319 -3.43 -25.41 15.36
CA VAL A 319 -4.50 -24.58 14.78
C VAL A 319 -5.45 -25.38 13.87
N ALA A 320 -5.21 -26.69 13.70
CA ALA A 320 -5.99 -27.58 12.85
C ALA A 320 -7.49 -27.65 13.22
N SER A 321 -7.83 -27.41 14.49
CA SER A 321 -9.21 -27.43 15.00
C SER A 321 -9.94 -26.09 14.86
N GLN A 322 -9.26 -25.03 14.41
CA GLN A 322 -9.87 -23.69 14.31
C GLN A 322 -10.79 -23.59 13.09
N SER A 323 -11.88 -22.84 13.23
CA SER A 323 -12.87 -22.66 12.17
C SER A 323 -13.60 -21.33 12.27
N SER A 324 -14.16 -20.84 11.15
CA SER A 324 -14.98 -19.62 11.14
C SER A 324 -16.19 -19.70 12.07
N ALA A 325 -16.83 -20.87 12.15
CA ALA A 325 -17.94 -21.10 13.07
C ALA A 325 -17.49 -21.01 14.54
N GLY A 326 -16.32 -21.57 14.87
CA GLY A 326 -15.73 -21.46 16.21
C GLY A 326 -15.42 -20.02 16.61
N TYR A 327 -14.82 -19.23 15.71
CA TYR A 327 -14.54 -17.82 15.98
C TYR A 327 -15.81 -16.98 16.17
N LEU A 328 -16.84 -17.23 15.36
CA LEU A 328 -18.13 -16.56 15.52
C LEU A 328 -18.79 -16.89 16.86
N ALA A 329 -18.78 -18.17 17.26
CA ALA A 329 -19.31 -18.61 18.54
C ALA A 329 -18.56 -17.95 19.72
N GLN A 330 -17.23 -17.86 19.62
CA GLN A 330 -16.42 -17.15 20.62
C GLN A 330 -16.77 -15.66 20.68
N GLY A 331 -16.95 -14.99 19.53
CA GLY A 331 -17.35 -13.58 19.49
C GLY A 331 -18.68 -13.31 20.19
N LYS A 332 -19.68 -14.17 19.94
CA LYS A 332 -20.98 -14.12 20.64
C LYS A 332 -20.84 -14.34 22.15
N GLN A 333 -20.04 -15.31 22.56
CA GLN A 333 -19.78 -15.58 23.98
C GLN A 333 -19.14 -14.39 24.68
N LEU A 334 -18.15 -13.75 24.04
CA LEU A 334 -17.49 -12.55 24.54
C LEU A 334 -18.50 -11.40 24.71
N ALA A 335 -19.32 -11.13 23.68
CA ALA A 335 -20.35 -10.09 23.75
C ALA A 335 -21.36 -10.33 24.89
N SER A 336 -21.81 -11.57 25.07
CA SER A 336 -22.78 -11.93 26.13
C SER A 336 -22.29 -11.63 27.56
N THR A 337 -20.96 -11.56 27.76
CA THR A 337 -20.34 -11.36 29.08
C THR A 337 -19.70 -9.98 29.25
N GLN A 338 -19.38 -9.29 28.13
CA GLN A 338 -18.56 -8.08 28.16
C GLN A 338 -19.24 -6.85 27.54
N ALA A 339 -20.27 -7.01 26.69
CA ALA A 339 -20.87 -5.86 25.98
C ALA A 339 -21.47 -4.81 26.92
N SER A 340 -21.93 -5.20 28.11
CA SER A 340 -22.47 -4.27 29.12
C SER A 340 -21.44 -3.73 30.10
N GLN A 341 -20.17 -4.15 29.99
CA GLN A 341 -19.12 -3.60 30.84
C GLN A 341 -18.80 -2.17 30.42
N THR A 342 -18.61 -1.29 31.39
CA THR A 342 -18.25 0.10 31.13
C THR A 342 -16.90 0.17 30.40
N PRO A 343 -16.85 0.73 29.18
CA PRO A 343 -15.60 0.85 28.43
C PRO A 343 -14.61 1.78 29.13
N ALA A 344 -13.32 1.52 28.95
CA ALA A 344 -12.26 2.40 29.48
C ALA A 344 -12.31 3.81 28.85
N GLY A 345 -12.63 3.91 27.55
CA GLY A 345 -12.65 5.18 26.81
C GLY A 345 -11.26 5.78 26.54
N GLY A 346 -11.24 6.95 25.89
CA GLY A 346 -10.04 7.78 25.71
C GLY A 346 -9.00 7.31 24.68
N GLY A 347 -9.11 6.09 24.15
CA GLY A 347 -8.17 5.53 23.18
C GLY A 347 -8.74 5.41 21.76
N PRO A 348 -7.91 5.03 20.77
CA PRO A 348 -8.36 4.85 19.39
C PRO A 348 -9.30 3.66 19.20
N ARG A 349 -9.48 2.79 20.20
CA ARG A 349 -10.25 1.53 20.10
C ARG A 349 -11.32 1.37 21.19
N SER A 350 -11.56 2.42 21.97
CA SER A 350 -12.65 2.44 22.95
C SER A 350 -13.14 3.87 23.17
N ALA A 351 -14.45 4.02 23.21
CA ALA A 351 -15.13 5.28 23.50
C ALA A 351 -16.04 5.12 24.73
N LYS A 352 -16.08 6.16 25.56
CA LYS A 352 -17.02 6.29 26.68
C LYS A 352 -17.46 7.74 26.79
N ASP A 353 -18.46 8.10 26.01
CA ASP A 353 -19.11 9.40 26.11
C ASP A 353 -20.43 9.22 26.86
N GLY A 354 -20.68 10.05 27.88
CA GLY A 354 -21.89 9.98 28.70
C GLY A 354 -22.08 8.65 29.45
N ASP A 355 -23.32 8.39 29.85
CA ASP A 355 -23.76 7.19 30.56
C ASP A 355 -24.82 6.46 29.73
N ALA A 356 -24.38 5.52 28.89
CA ALA A 356 -25.26 4.76 28.02
C ALA A 356 -26.22 3.86 28.82
N GLU A 357 -25.80 3.30 29.96
CA GLU A 357 -26.66 2.45 30.79
C GLU A 357 -27.81 3.25 31.40
N ALA A 358 -27.54 4.46 31.90
CA ALA A 358 -28.60 5.35 32.38
C ALA A 358 -29.57 5.74 31.25
N ALA A 359 -29.05 6.06 30.06
CA ALA A 359 -29.87 6.45 28.92
C ALA A 359 -30.70 5.28 28.34
N PHE A 360 -30.21 4.04 28.38
CA PHE A 360 -31.00 2.88 27.97
C PHE A 360 -32.22 2.65 28.89
N LYS A 361 -32.13 2.99 30.17
CA LYS A 361 -33.26 2.87 31.12
C LYS A 361 -34.38 3.87 30.85
N THR A 362 -34.09 4.99 30.20
CA THR A 362 -35.06 6.05 29.89
C THR A 362 -35.52 6.02 28.43
N ALA A 363 -34.95 5.14 27.60
CA ALA A 363 -35.33 5.00 26.21
C ALA A 363 -36.77 4.51 26.07
N ALA A 364 -37.54 5.16 25.20
CA ALA A 364 -38.88 4.72 24.83
C ALA A 364 -38.84 3.47 23.94
N LYS A 365 -37.74 3.27 23.21
CA LYS A 365 -37.51 2.08 22.37
C LYS A 365 -36.04 1.68 22.38
N ILE A 366 -35.79 0.37 22.51
CA ILE A 366 -34.48 -0.25 22.37
C ILE A 366 -34.41 -0.97 21.02
N VAL A 367 -33.29 -0.84 20.33
CA VAL A 367 -32.96 -1.59 19.11
C VAL A 367 -31.64 -2.31 19.34
N GLU A 368 -31.61 -3.61 19.06
CA GLU A 368 -30.44 -4.46 19.25
C GLU A 368 -30.23 -5.31 18.01
N ALA A 369 -28.98 -5.50 17.61
CA ALA A 369 -28.62 -6.28 16.43
C ALA A 369 -27.24 -6.93 16.58
N GLU A 370 -27.10 -8.12 16.01
CA GLU A 370 -25.82 -8.80 15.86
C GLU A 370 -25.40 -8.79 14.39
N TYR A 371 -24.15 -8.43 14.12
CA TYR A 371 -23.56 -8.54 12.79
C TYR A 371 -22.29 -9.37 12.83
N SER A 372 -21.98 -10.01 11.71
CA SER A 372 -20.65 -10.58 11.51
C SER A 372 -20.23 -10.44 10.06
N PHE A 373 -18.93 -10.39 9.84
CA PHE A 373 -18.34 -10.48 8.52
C PHE A 373 -17.22 -11.52 8.53
N PRO A 374 -17.08 -12.31 7.45
CA PRO A 374 -16.12 -13.41 7.41
C PRO A 374 -14.69 -12.90 7.19
N LEU A 375 -13.75 -13.84 7.23
CA LEU A 375 -12.45 -13.67 6.58
C LEU A 375 -12.68 -13.37 5.10
N LEU A 376 -11.87 -12.48 4.53
CA LEU A 376 -11.99 -12.16 3.10
C LEU A 376 -10.61 -12.16 2.45
N SER A 377 -10.49 -12.98 1.40
CA SER A 377 -9.33 -12.98 0.51
C SER A 377 -9.35 -11.74 -0.38
N HIS A 378 -8.16 -11.25 -0.72
CA HIS A 378 -7.96 -10.15 -1.64
C HIS A 378 -8.30 -10.49 -3.09
N ALA A 379 -8.10 -11.76 -3.47
CA ALA A 379 -8.32 -12.30 -4.81
C ALA A 379 -7.86 -11.37 -5.96
N PRO A 380 -6.62 -10.84 -5.97
CA PRO A 380 -6.10 -10.06 -7.09
C PRO A 380 -6.11 -10.90 -8.37
N LEU A 381 -6.37 -10.31 -9.54
CA LEU A 381 -6.51 -11.09 -10.78
C LEU A 381 -5.23 -11.87 -11.11
N GLU A 382 -4.06 -11.26 -10.87
CA GLU A 382 -2.77 -11.94 -10.92
C GLU A 382 -2.49 -12.65 -9.57
N PRO A 383 -2.38 -14.00 -9.54
CA PRO A 383 -1.96 -14.73 -8.35
C PRO A 383 -0.56 -14.31 -7.87
N GLN A 384 -0.23 -14.59 -6.60
CA GLN A 384 1.11 -14.29 -6.08
C GLN A 384 2.20 -14.97 -6.92
N ASN A 385 3.20 -14.18 -7.30
CA ASN A 385 4.32 -14.65 -8.10
C ASN A 385 5.51 -13.72 -7.95
N SER A 386 6.70 -14.27 -8.15
CA SER A 386 7.95 -13.53 -8.37
C SER A 386 8.97 -14.39 -9.10
N THR A 387 9.93 -13.75 -9.74
CA THR A 387 11.08 -14.42 -10.37
C THR A 387 12.35 -14.02 -9.66
N ALA A 388 13.22 -14.98 -9.32
CA ALA A 388 14.50 -14.70 -8.68
C ALA A 388 15.64 -15.51 -9.31
N HIS A 389 16.82 -14.91 -9.39
CA HIS A 389 18.06 -15.55 -9.84
C HIS A 389 19.13 -15.39 -8.76
N TYR A 390 19.47 -16.50 -8.10
CA TYR A 390 20.57 -16.54 -7.16
C TYR A 390 21.86 -16.97 -7.87
N LYS A 391 22.89 -16.12 -7.86
CA LYS A 391 24.16 -16.37 -8.53
C LYS A 391 25.30 -15.70 -7.77
N ASP A 392 26.37 -16.46 -7.50
CA ASP A 392 27.65 -15.94 -6.98
C ASP A 392 27.50 -15.02 -5.74
N GLY A 393 26.66 -15.40 -4.78
CA GLY A 393 26.43 -14.60 -3.58
C GLY A 393 25.43 -13.44 -3.74
N LYS A 394 24.80 -13.31 -4.92
CA LYS A 394 23.87 -12.22 -5.25
C LYS A 394 22.50 -12.76 -5.64
N LEU A 395 21.48 -11.93 -5.42
CA LEU A 395 20.10 -12.23 -5.78
C LEU A 395 19.53 -11.10 -6.65
N GLU A 396 19.13 -11.43 -7.87
CA GLU A 396 18.30 -10.55 -8.71
C GLU A 396 16.85 -11.02 -8.58
N ILE A 397 15.91 -10.12 -8.30
CA ILE A 397 14.48 -10.44 -8.13
C ILE A 397 13.59 -9.46 -8.89
N TRP A 398 12.59 -9.99 -9.58
CA TRP A 398 11.52 -9.23 -10.24
C TRP A 398 10.21 -9.52 -9.50
N SER A 399 9.61 -8.49 -8.93
CA SER A 399 8.49 -8.64 -8.00
C SER A 399 7.41 -7.56 -8.18
N PRO A 400 6.12 -7.92 -8.00
CA PRO A 400 4.99 -7.01 -7.99
C PRO A 400 4.71 -6.37 -6.61
N SER A 401 5.65 -6.43 -5.67
CA SER A 401 5.50 -5.96 -4.28
C SER A 401 5.08 -4.48 -4.15
N GLN A 402 4.14 -4.20 -3.24
CA GLN A 402 3.76 -2.84 -2.83
C GLN A 402 4.73 -2.22 -1.81
N THR A 403 5.51 -3.05 -1.12
CA THR A 403 6.41 -2.64 -0.02
C THR A 403 7.78 -3.31 -0.16
N PRO A 404 8.51 -3.06 -1.26
CA PRO A 404 9.81 -3.69 -1.54
C PRO A 404 10.88 -3.40 -0.47
N GLU A 405 10.68 -2.39 0.39
CA GLU A 405 11.58 -2.02 1.48
C GLU A 405 11.36 -2.79 2.78
N ILE A 406 10.18 -3.39 2.99
CA ILE A 406 9.78 -3.96 4.30
C ILE A 406 10.20 -5.43 4.43
N PHE A 407 10.29 -6.16 3.31
CA PHE A 407 10.49 -7.61 3.31
C PHE A 407 11.74 -8.01 2.56
N ASN A 408 12.59 -8.74 3.26
CA ASN A 408 13.97 -8.92 2.86
C ASN A 408 14.18 -10.28 2.18
N ALA A 409 14.14 -10.29 0.85
CA ALA A 409 14.54 -11.41 0.00
C ALA A 409 15.97 -11.94 0.27
N ALA A 410 16.85 -11.13 0.86
CA ALA A 410 18.22 -11.53 1.21
C ALA A 410 18.26 -12.59 2.33
N VAL A 411 17.38 -12.51 3.32
CA VAL A 411 17.35 -13.42 4.49
C VAL A 411 17.19 -14.90 4.06
N PRO A 412 16.15 -15.29 3.30
CA PRO A 412 16.00 -16.67 2.84
C PRO A 412 17.14 -17.13 1.92
N ALA A 413 17.79 -16.21 1.20
CA ALA A 413 18.94 -16.49 0.34
C ALA A 413 20.27 -16.59 1.11
N GLY A 414 20.32 -16.14 2.37
CA GLY A 414 21.50 -16.15 3.23
C GLY A 414 22.56 -15.11 2.83
N ILE A 415 22.14 -13.94 2.36
CA ILE A 415 23.02 -12.86 1.87
C ILE A 415 22.71 -11.51 2.50
N ALA A 416 23.53 -10.50 2.24
CA ALA A 416 23.27 -9.13 2.68
C ALA A 416 22.25 -8.43 1.76
N ASN A 417 21.52 -7.46 2.32
CA ASN A 417 20.58 -6.63 1.56
C ASN A 417 21.22 -5.92 0.35
N SER A 418 22.48 -5.52 0.48
CA SER A 418 23.24 -4.86 -0.59
C SER A 418 23.55 -5.77 -1.78
N ASP A 419 23.41 -7.09 -1.60
CA ASP A 419 23.61 -8.09 -2.65
C ASP A 419 22.30 -8.48 -3.34
N VAL A 420 21.21 -7.74 -3.05
CA VAL A 420 19.91 -7.89 -3.72
C VAL A 420 19.69 -6.76 -4.72
N THR A 421 19.46 -7.12 -5.98
CA THR A 421 18.89 -6.22 -6.98
C THR A 421 17.41 -6.52 -7.10
N PHE A 422 16.56 -5.53 -6.80
CA PHE A 422 15.10 -5.71 -6.76
C PHE A 422 14.43 -4.83 -7.82
N HIS A 423 13.96 -5.48 -8.87
CA HIS A 423 13.23 -4.86 -9.97
C HIS A 423 11.74 -4.74 -9.60
N LEU A 424 11.25 -3.50 -9.58
CA LEU A 424 9.83 -3.23 -9.39
C LEU A 424 9.09 -3.54 -10.69
N VAL A 425 8.17 -4.50 -10.65
CA VAL A 425 7.32 -4.84 -11.78
C VAL A 425 5.88 -4.46 -11.45
N ARG A 426 5.09 -4.12 -12.48
CA ARG A 426 3.67 -3.81 -12.30
C ARG A 426 2.93 -5.04 -11.75
N ALA A 427 2.03 -4.82 -10.79
CA ALA A 427 1.17 -5.88 -10.27
C ALA A 427 -0.17 -5.93 -11.01
N GLY A 428 -0.73 -7.14 -11.15
CA GLY A 428 -2.10 -7.37 -11.61
C GLY A 428 -3.14 -7.24 -10.49
N GLY A 429 -3.04 -6.15 -9.73
CA GLY A 429 -3.84 -5.87 -8.54
C GLY A 429 -3.13 -6.22 -7.23
N GLY A 430 -3.47 -5.49 -6.17
CA GLY A 430 -2.95 -5.72 -4.83
C GLY A 430 -4.05 -5.72 -3.78
N PHE A 431 -4.87 -4.67 -3.71
CA PHE A 431 -5.91 -4.48 -2.68
C PHE A 431 -5.38 -4.57 -1.24
N GLY A 432 -4.05 -4.50 -1.05
CA GLY A 432 -3.36 -4.71 0.21
C GLY A 432 -2.66 -6.07 0.35
N ARG A 433 -2.96 -7.04 -0.54
CA ARG A 433 -2.35 -8.38 -0.58
C ARG A 433 -0.84 -8.36 -0.71
N ARG A 434 -0.32 -7.44 -1.52
CA ARG A 434 1.10 -7.29 -1.84
C ARG A 434 1.81 -6.28 -0.95
N LEU A 435 1.15 -5.85 0.14
CA LEU A 435 1.84 -5.24 1.29
C LEU A 435 2.63 -6.27 2.10
N TYR A 436 2.50 -7.55 1.76
CA TYR A 436 3.18 -8.69 2.34
C TYR A 436 3.79 -9.48 1.18
N ASN A 437 5.01 -9.97 1.38
CA ASN A 437 5.87 -10.46 0.30
C ASN A 437 6.40 -11.87 0.59
N GLU A 438 5.57 -12.75 1.14
CA GLU A 438 5.95 -14.15 1.38
C GLU A 438 6.35 -14.86 0.09
N TYR A 439 5.75 -14.52 -1.05
CA TYR A 439 6.10 -15.09 -2.34
C TYR A 439 7.51 -14.67 -2.81
N ASP A 440 7.97 -13.45 -2.47
CA ASP A 440 9.35 -13.01 -2.72
C ASP A 440 10.33 -13.80 -1.86
N ILE A 441 9.98 -14.00 -0.60
CA ILE A 441 10.78 -14.74 0.37
C ILE A 441 10.89 -16.21 -0.05
N GLU A 442 9.78 -16.82 -0.44
CA GLU A 442 9.70 -18.20 -0.91
C GLU A 442 10.53 -18.42 -2.17
N VAL A 443 10.35 -17.59 -3.21
CA VAL A 443 11.12 -17.75 -4.45
C VAL A 443 12.61 -17.53 -4.21
N SER A 444 12.99 -16.64 -3.31
CA SER A 444 14.39 -16.40 -2.96
C SER A 444 15.02 -17.63 -2.30
N LYS A 445 14.29 -18.30 -1.39
CA LYS A 445 14.72 -19.55 -0.78
C LYS A 445 14.85 -20.67 -1.82
N ILE A 446 13.86 -20.81 -2.69
CA ILE A 446 13.82 -21.84 -3.74
C ILE A 446 14.95 -21.62 -4.74
N ALA A 447 15.15 -20.39 -5.23
CA ALA A 447 16.22 -20.03 -6.16
C ALA A 447 17.60 -20.34 -5.56
N ARG A 448 17.80 -20.05 -4.27
CA ARG A 448 19.03 -20.44 -3.56
C ARG A 448 19.26 -21.94 -3.56
N LEU A 449 18.24 -22.73 -3.19
CA LEU A 449 18.33 -24.20 -3.15
C LEU A 449 18.61 -24.80 -4.53
N VAL A 450 17.94 -24.29 -5.57
CA VAL A 450 18.17 -24.69 -6.97
C VAL A 450 19.61 -24.39 -7.37
N SER A 451 20.12 -23.19 -7.09
CA SER A 451 21.50 -22.84 -7.41
C SER A 451 22.52 -23.70 -6.68
N ASP A 452 22.29 -24.03 -5.39
CA ASP A 452 23.17 -24.91 -4.63
C ASP A 452 23.19 -26.36 -5.18
N GLU A 453 22.02 -26.94 -5.52
CA GLU A 453 21.94 -28.30 -6.10
C GLU A 453 22.59 -28.34 -7.50
N ARG A 454 22.39 -27.29 -8.31
CA ARG A 454 23.01 -27.17 -9.64
C ARG A 454 24.52 -26.99 -9.56
N ALA A 455 25.02 -26.18 -8.63
CA ALA A 455 26.45 -26.01 -8.41
C ALA A 455 27.12 -27.33 -8.01
N LYS A 456 26.49 -28.13 -7.13
CA LYS A 456 26.97 -29.48 -6.77
C LYS A 456 27.02 -30.42 -7.98
N ALA A 457 26.13 -30.24 -8.95
CA ALA A 457 26.08 -31.00 -10.19
C ALA A 457 26.98 -30.42 -11.32
N GLY A 458 27.75 -29.35 -11.07
CA GLY A 458 28.57 -28.68 -12.09
C GLY A 458 27.76 -27.94 -13.16
N LEU A 459 26.51 -27.57 -12.86
CA LEU A 459 25.61 -26.87 -13.78
C LEU A 459 25.56 -25.37 -13.46
N PRO A 460 25.36 -24.49 -14.47
CA PRO A 460 25.23 -23.04 -14.25
C PRO A 460 23.96 -22.72 -13.47
N SER A 461 23.98 -21.67 -12.65
CA SER A 461 22.76 -21.16 -12.00
C SER A 461 21.74 -20.66 -13.02
N VAL A 462 20.47 -20.71 -12.65
CA VAL A 462 19.35 -20.31 -13.52
C VAL A 462 18.33 -19.50 -12.72
N PRO A 463 17.58 -18.58 -13.37
CA PRO A 463 16.42 -17.94 -12.77
C PRO A 463 15.32 -18.95 -12.42
N VAL A 464 14.55 -18.68 -11.37
CA VAL A 464 13.40 -19.47 -10.95
C VAL A 464 12.20 -18.56 -10.76
N LYS A 465 11.09 -18.86 -11.44
CA LYS A 465 9.79 -18.20 -11.20
C LYS A 465 8.92 -19.06 -10.31
N LEU A 466 8.52 -18.52 -9.16
CA LEU A 466 7.42 -19.06 -8.38
C LEU A 466 6.11 -18.44 -8.87
N LEU A 467 5.14 -19.28 -9.19
CA LEU A 467 3.78 -18.85 -9.52
C LEU A 467 2.77 -19.72 -8.79
N TRP A 468 2.00 -19.10 -7.90
CA TRP A 468 0.92 -19.76 -7.17
C TRP A 468 -0.27 -20.02 -8.10
N THR A 469 -1.02 -21.08 -7.81
CA THR A 469 -2.35 -21.27 -8.40
C THR A 469 -3.34 -20.28 -7.78
N ARG A 470 -4.55 -20.14 -8.36
CA ARG A 470 -5.62 -19.35 -7.74
C ARG A 470 -6.03 -19.97 -6.39
N GLU A 471 -6.04 -21.28 -6.31
CA GLU A 471 -6.40 -22.03 -5.12
C GLU A 471 -5.39 -21.79 -4.00
N ASP A 472 -4.09 -21.76 -4.32
CA ASP A 472 -3.04 -21.40 -3.35
C ASP A 472 -3.18 -19.95 -2.88
N ASP A 473 -3.44 -19.01 -3.81
CA ASP A 473 -3.64 -17.59 -3.53
C ASP A 473 -4.82 -17.36 -2.57
N MET A 474 -5.92 -18.07 -2.78
CA MET A 474 -7.09 -18.01 -1.90
C MET A 474 -6.84 -18.70 -0.55
N ARG A 475 -6.14 -19.85 -0.54
CA ARG A 475 -5.92 -20.66 0.68
C ARG A 475 -4.87 -20.06 1.61
N HIS A 476 -3.84 -19.44 1.06
CA HIS A 476 -2.70 -18.88 1.78
C HIS A 476 -2.65 -17.35 1.71
N ASP A 477 -3.82 -16.71 1.70
CA ASP A 477 -3.94 -15.26 1.79
C ASP A 477 -3.57 -14.76 3.21
N ASP A 478 -3.22 -13.48 3.30
CA ASP A 478 -3.25 -12.71 4.54
C ASP A 478 -4.62 -12.06 4.66
N TYR A 479 -5.62 -12.83 5.09
CA TYR A 479 -7.03 -12.43 4.99
C TYR A 479 -7.36 -11.13 5.71
N ARG A 480 -8.34 -10.38 5.20
CA ARG A 480 -9.04 -9.40 6.05
C ARG A 480 -9.58 -10.14 7.28
N PRO A 481 -9.32 -9.67 8.51
CA PRO A 481 -9.86 -10.34 9.70
C PRO A 481 -11.39 -10.40 9.68
N ALA A 482 -11.92 -11.49 10.23
CA ALA A 482 -13.34 -11.62 10.54
C ALA A 482 -13.68 -10.82 11.80
N GLY A 483 -14.95 -10.46 11.96
CA GLY A 483 -15.41 -9.70 13.13
C GLY A 483 -16.87 -9.98 13.44
N PHE A 484 -17.20 -9.80 14.72
CA PHE A 484 -18.55 -9.87 15.27
C PHE A 484 -18.86 -8.57 16.01
N HIS A 485 -20.05 -8.02 15.77
CA HIS A 485 -20.55 -6.82 16.44
C HIS A 485 -21.85 -7.14 17.16
N TYR A 486 -21.97 -6.63 18.38
CA TYR A 486 -23.23 -6.50 19.10
C TYR A 486 -23.54 -5.02 19.27
N PHE A 487 -24.66 -4.58 18.70
CA PHE A 487 -25.13 -3.22 18.82
C PHE A 487 -26.34 -3.09 19.75
N LYS A 488 -26.41 -1.94 20.41
CA LYS A 488 -27.58 -1.51 21.17
C LYS A 488 -27.80 -0.01 21.02
N ALA A 489 -29.01 0.40 20.66
CA ALA A 489 -29.42 1.79 20.55
C ALA A 489 -30.67 2.08 21.39
N GLY A 490 -30.69 3.27 21.98
CA GLY A 490 -31.85 3.79 22.72
C GLY A 490 -32.44 4.99 21.97
N LEU A 491 -33.74 4.93 21.71
CA LEU A 491 -34.52 6.01 21.10
C LEU A 491 -35.46 6.62 22.14
N ASP A 492 -35.59 7.95 22.14
CA ASP A 492 -36.65 8.62 22.88
C ASP A 492 -38.01 8.53 22.15
N ALA A 493 -39.07 9.08 22.76
CA ALA A 493 -40.42 9.03 22.21
C ALA A 493 -40.58 9.75 20.85
N SER A 494 -39.65 10.63 20.48
CA SER A 494 -39.62 11.31 19.18
C SER A 494 -38.80 10.57 18.12
N GLY A 495 -38.23 9.41 18.48
CA GLY A 495 -37.32 8.64 17.65
C GLY A 495 -35.94 9.29 17.53
N LYS A 496 -35.52 10.14 18.48
CA LYS A 496 -34.14 10.66 18.55
C LYS A 496 -33.23 9.64 19.20
N LEU A 497 -32.03 9.45 18.65
CA LEU A 497 -30.99 8.59 19.21
C LEU A 497 -30.39 9.23 20.48
N ILE A 498 -30.60 8.60 21.62
CA ILE A 498 -30.11 9.09 22.93
C ILE A 498 -28.96 8.25 23.49
N ALA A 499 -28.82 7.01 23.03
CA ALA A 499 -27.72 6.12 23.42
C ALA A 499 -27.33 5.20 22.27
N PHE A 500 -26.02 4.97 22.10
CA PHE A 500 -25.47 4.06 21.10
C PHE A 500 -24.32 3.26 21.73
N ARG A 501 -24.36 1.94 21.56
CA ARG A 501 -23.33 1.01 22.00
C ARG A 501 -22.94 0.09 20.86
N ASP A 502 -21.65 -0.09 20.67
CA ASP A 502 -21.06 -1.18 19.90
C ASP A 502 -20.07 -1.98 20.75
N TYR A 503 -20.23 -3.29 20.76
CA TYR A 503 -19.22 -4.22 21.25
C TYR A 503 -18.71 -5.08 20.09
N VAL A 504 -17.40 -5.04 19.88
CA VAL A 504 -16.77 -5.77 18.79
C VAL A 504 -15.91 -6.91 19.31
N ALA A 505 -16.12 -8.13 18.83
CA ALA A 505 -15.16 -9.22 18.99
C ALA A 505 -14.44 -9.52 17.66
N SER A 506 -13.11 -9.49 17.69
CA SER A 506 -12.27 -9.73 16.50
C SER A 506 -10.89 -10.29 16.89
N HIS A 507 -10.10 -10.68 15.89
CA HIS A 507 -8.70 -11.03 16.04
C HIS A 507 -7.79 -9.80 16.05
N GLY A 508 -7.10 -9.57 17.17
CA GLY A 508 -5.99 -8.62 17.28
C GLY A 508 -6.40 -7.15 17.18
N GLY A 509 -5.50 -6.25 17.57
CA GLY A 509 -5.74 -4.80 17.52
C GLY A 509 -5.68 -4.16 16.13
N THR A 510 -5.56 -4.97 15.07
CA THR A 510 -5.50 -4.55 13.66
C THR A 510 -6.86 -4.60 12.97
N SER A 511 -7.86 -5.20 13.60
CA SER A 511 -9.25 -5.11 13.19
C SER A 511 -10.08 -4.55 14.33
N VAL A 512 -10.53 -3.31 14.12
CA VAL A 512 -11.94 -2.89 14.20
C VAL A 512 -12.10 -1.52 14.89
N ILE A 513 -13.11 -0.80 14.40
CA ILE A 513 -13.74 0.47 14.79
C ILE A 513 -12.81 1.41 15.53
N PRO A 514 -12.27 2.41 14.83
CA PRO A 514 -11.70 3.49 15.57
C PRO A 514 -12.82 4.14 16.40
N ALA A 515 -12.49 4.47 17.64
CA ALA A 515 -13.42 5.07 18.58
C ALA A 515 -14.00 6.41 18.07
N ASN A 516 -13.62 6.89 16.89
CA ASN A 516 -14.12 8.11 16.24
C ASN A 516 -15.09 7.85 15.08
N GLU A 517 -15.56 6.61 14.88
CA GLU A 517 -16.57 6.33 13.86
C GLU A 517 -17.90 7.06 14.12
N PHE A 518 -18.55 7.51 13.05
CA PHE A 518 -19.92 8.03 13.12
C PHE A 518 -20.86 6.92 13.62
N PRO A 519 -21.77 7.16 14.59
CA PRO A 519 -22.32 8.46 14.99
C PRO A 519 -21.71 9.12 16.25
N ARG A 520 -20.48 8.77 16.66
CA ARG A 520 -19.84 9.46 17.79
C ARG A 520 -19.80 10.97 17.55
N GLY A 521 -19.99 11.75 18.61
CA GLY A 521 -20.07 13.22 18.51
C GLY A 521 -21.40 13.75 17.97
N HIS A 522 -22.35 12.86 17.65
CA HIS A 522 -23.73 13.19 17.26
C HIS A 522 -24.77 12.50 18.18
N VAL A 523 -24.31 11.78 19.20
CA VAL A 523 -25.12 11.11 20.22
C VAL A 523 -24.52 11.47 21.58
N ALA A 524 -25.37 11.76 22.58
CA ALA A 524 -24.90 12.20 23.89
C ALA A 524 -24.23 11.07 24.70
N ASN A 525 -24.72 9.83 24.54
CA ASN A 525 -24.22 8.65 25.22
C ASN A 525 -23.72 7.64 24.19
N PHE A 526 -22.41 7.53 24.04
CA PHE A 526 -21.78 6.72 22.99
C PHE A 526 -20.67 5.84 23.57
N TRP A 527 -20.87 4.52 23.51
CA TRP A 527 -19.95 3.53 24.06
C TRP A 527 -19.43 2.59 22.96
N VAL A 528 -18.12 2.38 22.94
CA VAL A 528 -17.46 1.38 22.08
C VAL A 528 -16.42 0.62 22.90
N SER A 529 -16.45 -0.70 22.82
CA SER A 529 -15.46 -1.60 23.40
C SER A 529 -15.13 -2.78 22.48
N GLU A 530 -13.97 -3.38 22.69
CA GLU A 530 -13.50 -4.55 21.94
C GLU A 530 -13.28 -5.76 22.87
N GLY A 531 -13.42 -6.95 22.29
CA GLY A 531 -13.05 -8.25 22.83
C GLY A 531 -12.10 -8.97 21.88
N GLN A 532 -11.19 -9.77 22.45
CA GLN A 532 -10.14 -10.46 21.70
C GLN A 532 -10.49 -11.94 21.48
N ILE A 533 -10.59 -12.35 20.22
CA ILE A 533 -10.72 -13.76 19.82
C ILE A 533 -9.33 -14.40 19.87
N THR A 534 -9.14 -15.34 20.80
CA THR A 534 -7.87 -16.04 21.03
C THR A 534 -8.10 -17.49 21.52
N PRO A 535 -7.27 -18.47 21.12
CA PRO A 535 -6.17 -18.37 20.15
C PRO A 535 -6.68 -18.21 18.72
N TYR A 536 -5.83 -17.64 17.85
CA TYR A 536 -6.17 -17.42 16.44
C TYR A 536 -4.91 -17.55 15.59
N GLY A 537 -4.90 -18.54 14.72
CA GLY A 537 -3.73 -18.99 13.96
C GLY A 537 -3.79 -18.73 12.46
N ILE A 538 -4.82 -18.03 12.00
CA ILE A 538 -4.96 -17.68 10.59
C ILE A 538 -4.26 -16.32 10.35
N PRO A 539 -3.35 -16.22 9.36
CA PRO A 539 -2.71 -14.95 9.00
C PRO A 539 -3.74 -13.92 8.59
N THR A 540 -3.54 -12.68 9.03
CA THR A 540 -4.41 -11.58 8.64
C THR A 540 -3.63 -10.39 8.13
N GLY A 541 -4.27 -9.67 7.21
CA GLY A 541 -3.67 -8.60 6.45
C GLY A 541 -4.62 -7.44 6.19
N ALA A 542 -4.02 -6.34 5.75
CA ALA A 542 -4.74 -5.15 5.33
C ALA A 542 -5.44 -5.39 4.00
N LEU A 543 -6.77 -5.42 3.98
CA LEU A 543 -7.59 -5.34 2.75
C LEU A 543 -8.03 -3.90 2.51
N ARG A 544 -8.16 -3.49 1.23
CA ARG A 544 -8.54 -2.14 0.78
C ARG A 544 -9.56 -1.47 1.71
N ALA A 545 -9.17 -0.28 2.20
CA ALA A 545 -9.76 0.41 3.34
C ALA A 545 -9.69 -0.41 4.66
N PRO A 546 -8.48 -0.65 5.20
CA PRO A 546 -8.29 -1.52 6.36
C PRO A 546 -9.14 -1.10 7.55
N GLY A 547 -9.88 -2.05 8.12
CA GLY A 547 -10.87 -1.81 9.17
C GLY A 547 -12.20 -1.29 8.63
N THR A 548 -12.17 -0.20 7.86
CA THR A 548 -13.37 0.51 7.41
C THR A 548 -14.27 -0.30 6.47
N ASN A 549 -13.71 -1.19 5.64
CA ASN A 549 -14.50 -1.99 4.69
C ASN A 549 -15.51 -2.95 5.35
N GLY A 550 -15.19 -3.53 6.50
CA GLY A 550 -16.13 -4.34 7.28
C GLY A 550 -17.04 -3.48 8.18
N VAL A 551 -16.46 -2.41 8.75
CA VAL A 551 -17.15 -1.53 9.70
C VAL A 551 -18.28 -0.73 9.06
N CYS A 552 -18.07 -0.20 7.85
CA CYS A 552 -19.08 0.60 7.16
C CYS A 552 -20.38 -0.19 6.97
N PHE A 553 -20.27 -1.47 6.55
CA PHE A 553 -21.43 -2.34 6.39
C PHE A 553 -22.24 -2.46 7.69
N VAL A 554 -21.59 -2.79 8.81
CA VAL A 554 -22.31 -3.06 10.07
C VAL A 554 -22.86 -1.77 10.70
N MET A 555 -22.08 -0.70 10.74
CA MET A 555 -22.49 0.58 11.33
C MET A 555 -23.63 1.22 10.54
N GLN A 556 -23.52 1.28 9.21
CA GLN A 556 -24.53 1.92 8.38
C GLN A 556 -25.82 1.08 8.31
N SER A 557 -25.71 -0.25 8.31
CA SER A 557 -26.91 -1.12 8.41
C SER A 557 -27.65 -0.90 9.73
N PHE A 558 -26.92 -0.81 10.85
CA PHE A 558 -27.57 -0.59 12.13
C PHE A 558 -28.21 0.80 12.24
N ILE A 559 -27.60 1.84 11.65
CA ILE A 559 -28.22 3.17 11.55
C ILE A 559 -29.51 3.14 10.71
N ASP A 560 -29.58 2.32 9.66
CA ASP A 560 -30.83 2.08 8.92
C ASP A 560 -31.89 1.43 9.82
N GLU A 561 -31.54 0.40 10.59
CA GLU A 561 -32.47 -0.25 11.53
C GLU A 561 -32.97 0.71 12.61
N ILE A 562 -32.10 1.59 13.12
CA ILE A 562 -32.49 2.66 14.06
C ILE A 562 -33.49 3.62 13.38
N ALA A 563 -33.22 4.06 12.14
CA ALA A 563 -34.11 4.96 11.42
C ALA A 563 -35.48 4.33 11.17
N LEU A 564 -35.52 3.06 10.74
CA LEU A 564 -36.75 2.29 10.57
C LEU A 564 -37.50 2.12 11.89
N ALA A 565 -36.79 1.82 12.98
CA ALA A 565 -37.37 1.72 14.31
C ALA A 565 -37.96 3.04 14.81
N ALA A 566 -37.39 4.18 14.38
CA ALA A 566 -37.90 5.52 14.62
C ALA A 566 -39.03 5.94 13.67
N GLY A 567 -39.37 5.13 12.65
CA GLY A 567 -40.35 5.47 11.61
C GLY A 567 -39.89 6.60 10.69
N LYS A 568 -38.58 6.77 10.50
CA LYS A 568 -37.97 7.87 9.74
C LYS A 568 -37.29 7.38 8.45
N ASP A 569 -37.20 8.26 7.46
CA ASP A 569 -36.41 8.02 6.26
C ASP A 569 -34.91 7.88 6.62
N PRO A 570 -34.20 6.81 6.22
CA PRO A 570 -32.82 6.59 6.64
C PRO A 570 -31.80 7.63 6.12
N LEU A 571 -32.05 8.24 4.97
CA LEU A 571 -31.19 9.31 4.46
C LEU A 571 -31.39 10.57 5.31
N GLN A 572 -32.64 10.96 5.52
CA GLN A 572 -32.98 12.11 6.35
C GLN A 572 -32.52 11.91 7.80
N TYR A 573 -32.64 10.70 8.34
CA TYR A 573 -32.19 10.38 9.69
C TYR A 573 -30.69 10.65 9.88
N ARG A 574 -29.86 10.30 8.88
CA ARG A 574 -28.42 10.60 8.89
C ARG A 574 -28.15 12.09 8.80
N LEU A 575 -28.87 12.81 7.94
CA LEU A 575 -28.73 14.27 7.83
C LEU A 575 -29.08 14.94 9.17
N ASP A 576 -30.16 14.52 9.82
CA ASP A 576 -30.59 15.06 11.11
C ASP A 576 -29.56 14.78 12.22
N LEU A 577 -28.98 13.58 12.25
CA LEU A 577 -27.87 13.24 13.16
C LEU A 577 -26.64 14.13 12.90
N LEU A 578 -26.22 14.26 11.64
CA LEU A 578 -25.05 15.07 11.25
C LEU A 578 -25.26 16.56 11.59
N ALA A 579 -26.48 17.06 11.48
CA ALA A 579 -26.86 18.41 11.86
C ALA A 579 -26.93 18.65 13.38
N SER A 580 -26.79 17.60 14.19
CA SER A 580 -26.94 17.63 15.65
C SER A 580 -25.65 17.24 16.39
N PRO A 581 -24.56 18.02 16.29
CA PRO A 581 -23.32 17.73 17.00
C PRO A 581 -23.52 17.84 18.53
N THR A 582 -23.01 16.85 19.27
CA THR A 582 -23.05 16.78 20.74
C THR A 582 -21.68 17.03 21.37
N ALA A 583 -20.59 16.65 20.69
CA ALA A 583 -19.22 16.84 21.15
C ALA A 583 -18.21 16.76 20.00
N PRO A 584 -17.03 17.39 20.12
CA PRO A 584 -15.91 17.15 19.20
C PRO A 584 -15.46 15.69 19.24
N VAL A 585 -15.18 15.12 18.07
CA VAL A 585 -14.66 13.76 17.95
C VAL A 585 -13.12 13.81 17.79
N PRO A 586 -12.34 13.07 18.61
CA PRO A 586 -10.89 13.02 18.45
C PRO A 586 -10.46 12.49 17.08
N ALA A 587 -9.45 13.14 16.48
CA ALA A 587 -8.81 12.61 15.28
C ALA A 587 -7.72 11.61 15.67
N PHE A 588 -7.86 10.36 15.20
CA PHE A 588 -6.82 9.35 15.38
C PHE A 588 -5.95 9.29 14.12
N THR A 589 -4.70 9.76 14.23
CA THR A 589 -3.71 9.78 13.14
C THR A 589 -3.29 8.38 12.66
N GLN A 590 -3.71 7.34 13.39
CA GLN A 590 -3.52 5.94 13.04
C GLN A 590 -4.49 5.46 11.94
N VAL A 591 -5.60 6.17 11.71
CA VAL A 591 -6.70 5.77 10.79
C VAL A 591 -7.12 6.87 9.80
N SER A 592 -6.86 8.14 10.11
CA SER A 592 -7.06 9.29 9.22
C SER A 592 -5.74 10.03 9.06
N PHE A 593 -5.49 10.72 7.94
CA PHE A 593 -4.30 11.55 7.71
C PHE A 593 -4.26 12.82 8.60
N GLY A 594 -4.72 12.72 9.83
CA GLY A 594 -4.93 13.83 10.74
C GLY A 594 -6.12 14.73 10.37
N ALA A 595 -6.81 14.48 9.25
CA ALA A 595 -8.00 15.25 8.92
C ALA A 595 -9.15 14.87 9.87
N PRO A 596 -9.74 15.83 10.60
CA PRO A 596 -10.91 15.56 11.43
C PRO A 596 -12.13 15.27 10.55
N PHE A 597 -13.07 14.50 11.10
CA PHE A 597 -14.40 14.36 10.51
C PHE A 597 -15.08 15.74 10.44
N ASN A 598 -15.67 16.04 9.29
CA ASN A 598 -16.35 17.29 9.00
C ASN A 598 -17.80 16.97 8.61
N ALA A 599 -18.71 17.20 9.54
CA ALA A 599 -20.13 16.93 9.38
C ALA A 599 -20.75 17.71 8.20
N GLN A 600 -20.33 18.96 7.97
CA GLN A 600 -20.85 19.77 6.85
C GLN A 600 -20.47 19.18 5.49
N ARG A 601 -19.26 18.64 5.38
CA ARG A 601 -18.85 17.92 4.16
C ARG A 601 -19.63 16.62 3.98
N ALA A 602 -19.88 15.87 5.05
CA ALA A 602 -20.71 14.67 5.00
C ALA A 602 -22.16 14.98 4.59
N ILE A 603 -22.74 16.06 5.13
CA ILE A 603 -24.06 16.57 4.72
C ILE A 603 -24.05 16.87 3.23
N GLY A 604 -23.10 17.68 2.74
CA GLY A 604 -23.04 18.04 1.32
C GLY A 604 -22.94 16.82 0.39
N VAL A 605 -22.21 15.76 0.79
CA VAL A 605 -22.15 14.50 0.03
C VAL A 605 -23.51 13.80 0.03
N LEU A 606 -24.15 13.63 1.19
CA LEU A 606 -25.46 12.98 1.29
C LEU A 606 -26.56 13.75 0.55
N GLU A 607 -26.54 15.08 0.58
CA GLU A 607 -27.48 15.91 -0.18
C GLU A 607 -27.25 15.78 -1.69
N THR A 608 -25.99 15.75 -2.12
CA THR A 608 -25.65 15.48 -3.52
C THR A 608 -26.18 14.12 -3.96
N VAL A 609 -26.00 13.07 -3.14
CA VAL A 609 -26.54 11.73 -3.41
C VAL A 609 -28.07 11.74 -3.44
N ARG A 610 -28.73 12.41 -2.49
CA ARG A 610 -30.20 12.56 -2.44
C ARG A 610 -30.73 13.14 -3.75
N ASP A 611 -30.11 14.23 -4.21
CA ASP A 611 -30.59 14.99 -5.36
C ASP A 611 -30.26 14.25 -6.68
N MET A 612 -29.04 13.73 -6.84
CA MET A 612 -28.63 12.98 -8.03
C MET A 612 -29.37 11.66 -8.20
N SER A 613 -29.74 11.00 -7.10
CA SER A 613 -30.47 9.74 -7.14
C SER A 613 -31.98 9.91 -7.32
N ASP A 614 -32.50 11.15 -7.25
CA ASP A 614 -33.93 11.47 -7.17
C ASP A 614 -34.62 10.72 -6.01
N TRP A 615 -33.95 10.69 -4.85
CA TRP A 615 -34.28 9.81 -3.72
C TRP A 615 -35.76 9.90 -3.32
N LYS A 616 -36.24 11.12 -3.07
CA LYS A 616 -37.61 11.37 -2.57
C LYS A 616 -38.68 10.91 -3.54
N ASN A 617 -38.48 11.09 -4.85
CA ASN A 617 -39.50 10.77 -5.83
C ASN A 617 -39.51 9.29 -6.22
N ARG A 618 -38.37 8.60 -6.09
CA ARG A 618 -38.23 7.19 -6.51
C ARG A 618 -38.56 6.19 -5.42
N ARG A 619 -38.22 6.48 -4.15
CA ARG A 619 -38.26 5.50 -3.07
C ARG A 619 -39.63 4.84 -2.86
N ASP A 620 -40.70 5.63 -2.92
CA ASP A 620 -42.07 5.14 -2.72
C ASP A 620 -42.71 4.56 -3.99
N LYS A 621 -42.00 4.61 -5.13
CA LYS A 621 -42.47 4.17 -6.45
C LYS A 621 -41.69 2.97 -6.97
N LEU A 622 -40.86 2.36 -6.14
CA LEU A 622 -40.05 1.22 -6.51
C LEU A 622 -40.94 0.00 -6.84
N PRO A 623 -40.65 -0.75 -7.93
CA PRO A 623 -41.32 -2.01 -8.19
C PRO A 623 -41.22 -2.98 -7.02
N LYS A 624 -42.22 -3.84 -6.86
CA LYS A 624 -42.21 -4.91 -5.84
C LYS A 624 -40.93 -5.74 -5.96
N GLY A 625 -40.24 -5.95 -4.84
CA GLY A 625 -38.98 -6.70 -4.78
C GLY A 625 -37.72 -5.87 -5.05
N THR A 626 -37.83 -4.55 -5.19
CA THR A 626 -36.68 -3.63 -5.31
C THR A 626 -36.61 -2.68 -4.11
N GLY A 627 -35.43 -2.12 -3.84
CA GLY A 627 -35.19 -1.24 -2.70
C GLY A 627 -34.11 -0.19 -3.00
N LEU A 628 -34.14 0.91 -2.25
CA LEU A 628 -33.09 1.92 -2.22
C LEU A 628 -32.49 1.97 -0.81
N GLY A 629 -31.17 1.85 -0.73
CA GLY A 629 -30.39 1.96 0.50
C GLY A 629 -29.38 3.10 0.41
N VAL A 630 -28.95 3.60 1.56
CA VAL A 630 -27.96 4.67 1.66
C VAL A 630 -26.93 4.32 2.73
N ALA A 631 -25.67 4.59 2.44
CA ALA A 631 -24.57 4.49 3.39
C ALA A 631 -23.60 5.64 3.09
N PHE A 632 -22.86 6.08 4.10
CA PHE A 632 -21.71 6.93 3.89
C PHE A 632 -20.59 6.51 4.84
N GLN A 633 -19.36 6.83 4.48
CA GLN A 633 -18.21 6.57 5.35
C GLN A 633 -17.16 7.66 5.21
N PHE A 634 -16.64 8.10 6.35
CA PHE A 634 -15.39 8.85 6.38
C PHE A 634 -14.21 7.88 6.48
N ALA A 635 -13.39 7.82 5.44
CA ALA A 635 -12.29 6.88 5.34
C ALA A 635 -11.07 7.57 4.74
N HIS A 636 -9.92 7.52 5.41
CA HIS A 636 -8.66 8.03 4.87
C HIS A 636 -8.76 9.48 4.31
N SER A 637 -9.43 10.37 5.05
CA SER A 637 -9.71 11.77 4.68
C SER A 637 -10.69 11.99 3.52
N GLY A 638 -11.27 10.92 2.98
CA GLY A 638 -12.35 10.95 2.00
C GLY A 638 -13.73 10.74 2.62
N TYR A 639 -14.76 11.21 1.92
CA TYR A 639 -16.17 10.95 2.21
C TYR A 639 -16.68 10.13 1.02
N VAL A 640 -17.06 8.89 1.29
CA VAL A 640 -17.52 7.91 0.30
C VAL A 640 -19.00 7.65 0.49
#